data_AF-D8PKQ6-F1
#
_entry.id   AF-D8PKQ6-F1
#
_cell.length_a   1.000
_cell.length_b   1.000
_cell.length_c   1.000
_cell.angle_alpha   90.00
_cell.angle_beta   90.00
_cell.angle_gamma   90.00
#
_symmetry.space_group_name_H-M   'P 1'
#
loop_
_entity.id
_entity.type
_entity.pdbx_description
1 polymer ?
#
loop_
_entity_poly.entity_id
_entity_poly.type
_entity_poly.pdbx_seq_one_letter_code
_entity_poly.pdbx_strand_id
1 'polypeptide(L)'
;METIFERVLAAAAEACPTLFAPCSQTADFSCRSDCQTAPDVPGTLFHVDALSYLRNATYTREAEAGSAHNCKASASGQAAPVYTADVGVTWGFKLWDDGSSVRRHMLYNDLRRTCHFSCTIEETTARIWCHTRSGTFVTQGFDIHADARELVQLILFSTFATPHQLGFDPTVRRVVVGCQLHYEVDVAHRDGTHHVYRTVGIEYENPDAGLYSRAMRVFKAVRCDDKAVRGVGEAVQFPCKGKDTHYVALRDYWLSEDARREAEIQDELLGQLKDSMQPGEYEALRRHFLTIVAEDVVAHEKHCRSVHDEYCEDLWKVDDPAKFYFALCQLISILGKFREAGYLHRDISMGNVMLHLFDEKTSGLDRYITKIADLEYARPYERLSTLEPTVGTSLFMAVELQAKKHLWASPLEEDTLTLHYLVHNPLHDVDRRVLEATEWTVMREILQDVEAYSATIFVHSTHGSVERKNLISYARDCQKLGEKLKRLHGDNTVFVKLIDAIGALRATYKAVENSRKATPEERSQLEDDKVNAPRLSINVFHQHAGVYETLRQIFGDISQHFVGGEDSDPLIKISDIDLATGGIVSRPAEPEAPPVTVVDDAASEGGDEVPQDKVGCAPKKLTGKRKNTDEGEVEAGDEGRVFKRHCAKVPAAGD
;
A
#
# COMPACT_ATOMS: atom_id res chain seq x y z
N MET A 1 12.34 -7.07 -37.47
CA MET A 1 11.55 -5.83 -37.32
C MET A 1 12.35 -4.54 -37.47
N GLU A 2 13.58 -4.43 -36.94
CA GLU A 2 14.36 -3.16 -36.96
C GLU A 2 14.44 -2.49 -38.34
N THR A 3 14.76 -3.22 -39.41
CA THR A 3 14.81 -2.66 -40.78
C THR A 3 13.47 -2.14 -41.32
N ILE A 4 12.34 -2.54 -40.72
CA ILE A 4 11.01 -1.96 -41.04
C ILE A 4 10.84 -0.64 -40.30
N PHE A 5 11.23 -0.56 -39.01
CA PHE A 5 11.29 0.70 -38.27
C PHE A 5 12.19 1.72 -38.99
N GLU A 6 13.44 1.36 -39.32
CA GLU A 6 14.39 2.22 -40.04
C GLU A 6 13.77 2.83 -41.31
N ARG A 7 13.12 2.01 -42.14
CA ARG A 7 12.49 2.45 -43.39
C ARG A 7 11.24 3.31 -43.18
N VAL A 8 10.39 2.96 -42.22
CA VAL A 8 9.20 3.74 -41.88
C VAL A 8 9.58 5.11 -41.30
N LEU A 9 10.57 5.15 -40.41
CA LEU A 9 11.06 6.39 -39.80
C LEU A 9 11.75 7.30 -40.83
N ALA A 10 12.54 6.74 -41.76
CA ALA A 10 13.13 7.50 -42.87
C ALA A 10 12.05 8.10 -43.80
N ALA A 11 11.08 7.29 -44.23
CA ALA A 11 9.99 7.76 -45.09
C ALA A 11 9.09 8.79 -44.40
N ALA A 12 8.85 8.65 -43.09
CA ALA A 12 8.08 9.62 -42.32
C ALA A 12 8.84 10.96 -42.14
N ALA A 13 10.15 10.91 -41.91
CA ALA A 13 11.00 12.10 -41.86
C ALA A 13 11.07 12.84 -43.20
N GLU A 14 11.02 12.14 -44.33
CA GLU A 14 10.91 12.73 -45.66
C GLU A 14 9.52 13.34 -45.92
N ALA A 15 8.45 12.62 -45.58
CA ALA A 15 7.07 13.04 -45.85
C ALA A 15 6.54 14.15 -44.92
N CYS A 16 7.00 14.20 -43.66
CA CYS A 16 6.60 15.24 -42.69
C CYS A 16 7.76 15.57 -41.71
N PRO A 17 8.82 16.26 -42.18
CA PRO A 17 10.01 16.55 -41.38
C PRO A 17 9.74 17.40 -40.13
N THR A 18 8.66 18.19 -40.10
CA THR A 18 8.28 19.01 -38.93
C THR A 18 7.78 18.19 -37.75
N LEU A 19 7.27 16.97 -37.98
CA LEU A 19 6.80 16.07 -36.92
C LEU A 19 7.78 14.91 -36.67
N PHE A 20 8.32 14.33 -37.75
CA PHE A 20 9.06 13.06 -37.69
C PHE A 20 10.59 13.22 -37.86
N ALA A 21 11.15 14.40 -37.60
CA ALA A 21 12.60 14.58 -37.55
C ALA A 21 13.25 13.66 -36.50
N PRO A 22 14.48 13.15 -36.72
CA PRO A 22 15.17 12.28 -35.75
C PRO A 22 15.38 12.89 -34.35
N CYS A 23 15.41 14.22 -34.25
CA CYS A 23 15.47 14.95 -32.96
C CYS A 23 14.13 15.01 -32.21
N SER A 24 13.00 14.75 -32.87
CA SER A 24 11.67 14.68 -32.26
C SER A 24 11.33 13.29 -31.68
N GLN A 25 12.19 12.29 -31.90
CA GLN A 25 12.00 10.93 -31.41
C GLN A 25 12.12 10.87 -29.89
N THR A 26 11.07 10.39 -29.22
CA THR A 26 10.98 10.25 -27.76
C THR A 26 11.51 8.89 -27.29
N ALA A 27 11.41 7.87 -28.14
CA ALA A 27 11.78 6.50 -27.85
C ALA A 27 12.64 5.86 -28.95
N ASP A 28 13.46 4.90 -28.54
CA ASP A 28 14.23 3.99 -29.39
C ASP A 28 13.59 2.61 -29.43
N PHE A 29 13.86 1.84 -30.48
CA PHE A 29 13.37 0.47 -30.66
C PHE A 29 14.54 -0.52 -30.69
N SER A 30 14.37 -1.70 -30.06
CA SER A 30 15.33 -2.80 -30.09
C SER A 30 14.61 -4.14 -30.23
N CYS A 31 15.05 -4.97 -31.17
CA CYS A 31 14.43 -6.27 -31.48
C CYS A 31 15.44 -7.41 -31.27
N ARG A 32 15.24 -8.21 -30.23
CA ARG A 32 16.14 -9.33 -29.89
C ARG A 32 15.28 -10.51 -29.46
N SER A 33 15.34 -11.59 -30.24
CA SER A 33 14.82 -12.89 -29.79
C SER A 33 15.43 -13.23 -28.44
N ASP A 34 14.61 -13.72 -27.53
CA ASP A 34 14.99 -14.05 -26.14
C ASP A 34 15.42 -12.84 -25.28
N CYS A 35 14.83 -11.65 -25.47
CA CYS A 35 14.94 -10.61 -24.45
C CYS A 35 14.15 -11.02 -23.20
N GLN A 36 14.83 -11.05 -22.07
CA GLN A 36 14.27 -11.43 -20.77
C GLN A 36 14.20 -10.23 -19.84
N THR A 37 13.17 -10.19 -19.00
CA THR A 37 13.08 -9.27 -17.87
C THR A 37 12.52 -10.01 -16.65
N ALA A 38 13.00 -9.67 -15.47
CA ALA A 38 12.55 -10.22 -14.20
C ALA A 38 11.87 -9.13 -13.36
N PRO A 39 10.91 -9.48 -12.49
CA PRO A 39 10.48 -8.61 -11.39
C PRO A 39 11.53 -8.66 -10.28
N ASP A 40 11.35 -7.86 -9.23
CA ASP A 40 12.20 -7.94 -8.03
C ASP A 40 11.95 -9.22 -7.19
N VAL A 41 10.96 -10.04 -7.56
CA VAL A 41 10.66 -11.36 -6.98
C VAL A 41 11.60 -12.43 -7.58
N PRO A 42 12.49 -13.07 -6.80
CA PRO A 42 13.47 -14.01 -7.32
C PRO A 42 12.85 -15.22 -8.02
N GLY A 43 13.42 -15.60 -9.17
CA GLY A 43 13.08 -16.83 -9.89
C GLY A 43 12.00 -16.71 -10.97
N THR A 44 11.37 -15.54 -11.12
CA THR A 44 10.39 -15.29 -12.19
C THR A 44 11.04 -14.58 -13.38
N LEU A 45 10.78 -15.05 -14.59
CA LEU A 45 11.31 -14.50 -15.85
C LEU A 45 10.19 -14.32 -16.87
N PHE A 46 10.19 -13.17 -17.55
CA PHE A 46 9.22 -12.82 -18.59
C PHE A 46 9.95 -12.56 -19.92
N HIS A 47 9.47 -13.17 -21.00
CA HIS A 47 10.08 -13.07 -22.33
C HIS A 47 9.34 -12.08 -23.22
N VAL A 48 10.09 -11.19 -23.88
CA VAL A 48 9.60 -10.20 -24.85
C VAL A 48 10.54 -10.24 -26.07
N ASP A 49 10.03 -9.99 -27.28
CA ASP A 49 10.83 -10.17 -28.51
C ASP A 49 11.32 -8.84 -29.11
N ALA A 50 10.64 -7.72 -28.80
CA ALA A 50 11.17 -6.37 -28.99
C ALA A 50 10.58 -5.35 -27.99
N LEU A 51 11.28 -4.22 -27.82
CA LEU A 51 10.93 -3.15 -26.88
C LEU A 51 11.04 -1.78 -27.57
N SER A 52 10.04 -0.93 -27.37
CA SER A 52 10.16 0.52 -27.57
C SER A 52 10.34 1.20 -26.21
N TYR A 53 11.43 1.94 -26.02
CA TYR A 53 11.83 2.50 -24.72
C TYR A 53 12.32 3.95 -24.84
N LEU A 54 12.07 4.79 -23.83
CA LEU A 54 12.41 6.21 -23.87
C LEU A 54 13.92 6.42 -24.12
N ARG A 55 14.25 7.24 -25.11
CA ARG A 55 15.65 7.57 -25.46
C ARG A 55 16.34 8.26 -24.29
N ASN A 56 15.73 9.37 -23.84
CA ASN A 56 16.20 10.20 -22.74
C ASN A 56 15.46 9.81 -21.45
N ALA A 57 16.17 9.22 -20.47
CA ALA A 57 15.66 9.11 -19.11
C ALA A 57 15.70 10.47 -18.40
N THR A 58 14.76 10.70 -17.49
CA THR A 58 14.77 11.87 -16.59
C THR A 58 15.71 11.71 -15.39
N TYR A 59 16.47 10.61 -15.33
CA TYR A 59 17.20 10.16 -14.14
C TYR A 59 18.44 9.34 -14.53
N THR A 60 19.42 9.23 -13.62
CA THR A 60 20.60 8.38 -13.84
C THR A 60 20.19 6.91 -13.74
N ARG A 61 20.17 6.22 -14.89
CA ARG A 61 19.75 4.81 -15.03
C ARG A 61 20.56 3.83 -14.17
N GLU A 62 21.79 4.19 -13.82
CA GLU A 62 22.74 3.36 -13.05
C GLU A 62 22.73 3.66 -11.54
N ALA A 63 21.79 4.50 -11.07
CA ALA A 63 21.59 4.77 -9.64
C ALA A 63 21.18 3.52 -8.84
N GLU A 64 21.57 3.51 -7.57
CA GLU A 64 21.24 2.46 -6.61
C GLU A 64 19.75 2.45 -6.25
N ALA A 65 19.25 1.34 -5.72
CA ALA A 65 17.88 1.25 -5.22
C ALA A 65 17.70 2.13 -3.98
N GLY A 66 16.81 3.13 -4.07
CA GLY A 66 16.26 3.84 -2.91
C GLY A 66 14.81 3.43 -2.71
N SER A 67 13.89 4.40 -2.70
CA SER A 67 12.44 4.15 -2.74
C SER A 67 11.88 3.92 -4.16
N ALA A 68 12.75 3.74 -5.15
CA ALA A 68 12.43 3.33 -6.51
C ALA A 68 13.47 2.33 -7.04
N HIS A 69 13.02 1.41 -7.90
CA HIS A 69 13.84 0.28 -8.38
C HIS A 69 13.99 0.26 -9.91
N ASN A 70 15.06 -0.39 -10.39
CA ASN A 70 15.51 -0.40 -11.79
C ASN A 70 15.68 -1.84 -12.30
N CYS A 71 14.57 -2.57 -12.51
CA CYS A 71 14.66 -3.87 -13.18
C CYS A 71 15.20 -3.71 -14.61
N LYS A 72 15.99 -4.68 -15.06
CA LYS A 72 16.63 -4.65 -16.39
C LYS A 72 15.91 -5.61 -17.34
N ALA A 73 15.84 -5.20 -18.61
CA ALA A 73 15.51 -6.04 -19.74
C ALA A 73 16.78 -6.26 -20.57
N SER A 74 17.14 -7.53 -20.77
CA SER A 74 18.39 -7.94 -21.40
C SER A 74 18.17 -9.13 -22.32
N ALA A 75 18.68 -9.03 -23.55
CA ALA A 75 18.83 -10.14 -24.48
C ALA A 75 20.30 -10.54 -24.64
N SER A 76 20.54 -11.73 -25.19
CA SER A 76 21.88 -12.14 -25.58
C SER A 76 22.47 -11.19 -26.64
N GLY A 77 23.74 -10.83 -26.51
CA GLY A 77 24.43 -9.90 -27.42
C GLY A 77 24.02 -8.42 -27.32
N GLN A 78 23.21 -8.02 -26.34
CA GLN A 78 22.80 -6.63 -26.15
C GLN A 78 23.90 -5.80 -25.46
N ALA A 79 24.34 -4.71 -26.11
CA ALA A 79 25.51 -3.92 -25.67
C ALA A 79 25.26 -3.03 -24.43
N ALA A 80 24.02 -2.66 -24.13
CA ALA A 80 23.63 -1.88 -22.95
C ALA A 80 22.23 -2.32 -22.46
N PRO A 81 21.98 -2.44 -21.15
CA PRO A 81 20.69 -2.88 -20.63
C PRO A 81 19.59 -1.85 -20.91
N VAL A 82 18.41 -2.33 -21.30
CA VAL A 82 17.20 -1.50 -21.35
C VAL A 82 16.57 -1.54 -19.96
N TYR A 83 16.15 -0.40 -19.44
CA TYR A 83 15.49 -0.30 -18.14
C TYR A 83 13.98 -0.40 -18.35
N THR A 84 13.33 -1.35 -17.68
CA THR A 84 11.88 -1.61 -17.76
C THR A 84 11.03 -0.38 -17.45
N ALA A 85 11.54 0.46 -16.53
CA ALA A 85 10.99 1.76 -16.18
C ALA A 85 10.86 2.72 -17.39
N ASP A 86 11.69 2.58 -18.41
CA ASP A 86 11.64 3.39 -19.62
C ASP A 86 10.92 2.71 -20.80
N VAL A 87 10.49 1.45 -20.69
CA VAL A 87 9.75 0.73 -21.75
C VAL A 87 8.33 1.29 -21.87
N GLY A 88 7.96 1.83 -23.03
CA GLY A 88 6.60 2.32 -23.34
C GLY A 88 5.76 1.37 -24.19
N VAL A 89 6.38 0.50 -24.99
CA VAL A 89 5.68 -0.55 -25.77
C VAL A 89 6.46 -1.86 -25.74
N THR A 90 5.78 -2.97 -25.43
CA THR A 90 6.32 -4.33 -25.55
C THR A 90 5.80 -5.03 -26.80
N TRP A 91 6.65 -5.81 -27.48
CA TRP A 91 6.32 -6.48 -28.72
C TRP A 91 6.60 -7.99 -28.61
N GLY A 92 5.63 -8.81 -29.02
CA GLY A 92 5.74 -10.27 -29.09
C GLY A 92 5.57 -10.79 -30.53
N PHE A 93 6.44 -11.73 -30.93
CA PHE A 93 6.47 -12.35 -32.26
C PHE A 93 6.37 -13.87 -32.12
N LYS A 94 5.22 -14.35 -31.61
CA LYS A 94 5.00 -15.73 -31.16
C LYS A 94 3.65 -16.24 -31.63
N LEU A 95 3.48 -17.57 -31.59
CA LEU A 95 2.18 -18.22 -31.63
C LEU A 95 1.76 -18.55 -30.19
N TRP A 96 0.69 -17.90 -29.72
CA TRP A 96 -0.14 -18.34 -28.58
C TRP A 96 0.59 -18.57 -27.25
N ASP A 97 1.01 -17.47 -26.61
CA ASP A 97 1.26 -17.37 -25.16
C ASP A 97 0.45 -16.20 -24.58
N ASP A 98 -0.05 -16.28 -23.34
CA ASP A 98 -1.10 -15.39 -22.85
C ASP A 98 -0.63 -13.94 -22.56
N GLY A 99 0.69 -13.77 -22.38
CA GLY A 99 1.36 -12.49 -22.13
C GLY A 99 0.95 -11.76 -20.84
N SER A 100 0.06 -12.34 -20.03
CA SER A 100 -0.55 -11.71 -18.85
C SER A 100 0.49 -11.31 -17.80
N SER A 101 1.53 -12.13 -17.67
CA SER A 101 2.64 -11.95 -16.74
C SER A 101 3.53 -10.75 -17.10
N VAL A 102 3.89 -10.59 -18.39
CA VAL A 102 4.66 -9.41 -18.89
C VAL A 102 3.90 -8.12 -18.59
N ARG A 103 2.58 -8.12 -18.81
CA ARG A 103 1.69 -6.95 -18.66
C ARG A 103 1.57 -6.52 -17.20
N ARG A 104 1.39 -7.49 -16.29
CA ARG A 104 1.37 -7.26 -14.83
C ARG A 104 2.71 -6.67 -14.35
N HIS A 105 3.83 -7.25 -14.77
CA HIS A 105 5.18 -6.76 -14.48
C HIS A 105 5.36 -5.31 -14.92
N MET A 106 5.13 -4.99 -16.20
CA MET A 106 5.33 -3.63 -16.72
C MET A 106 4.48 -2.57 -16.02
N LEU A 107 3.26 -2.90 -15.57
CA LEU A 107 2.39 -2.02 -14.78
C LEU A 107 2.73 -1.95 -13.29
N TYR A 108 3.50 -2.89 -12.74
CA TYR A 108 3.94 -2.85 -11.34
C TYR A 108 5.34 -2.21 -11.18
N ASN A 109 6.24 -2.48 -12.11
CA ASN A 109 7.65 -2.08 -12.12
C ASN A 109 7.94 -0.57 -11.91
N ASP A 110 7.02 0.33 -12.28
CA ASP A 110 7.24 1.78 -12.16
C ASP A 110 5.97 2.48 -11.70
N LEU A 111 6.07 3.35 -10.69
CA LEU A 111 4.98 4.18 -10.17
C LEU A 111 4.39 5.11 -11.25
N ARG A 112 5.19 5.42 -12.29
CA ARG A 112 4.77 6.23 -13.44
C ARG A 112 3.74 5.53 -14.36
N ARG A 113 3.37 4.26 -14.16
CA ARG A 113 2.57 3.49 -15.12
C ARG A 113 1.06 3.70 -14.94
N THR A 114 0.47 4.60 -15.72
CA THR A 114 -1.00 4.75 -15.82
C THR A 114 -1.61 3.71 -16.77
N CYS A 115 -0.91 3.41 -17.86
CA CYS A 115 -1.20 2.28 -18.75
C CYS A 115 0.10 1.71 -19.35
N HIS A 116 -0.03 0.61 -20.08
CA HIS A 116 1.07 -0.02 -20.83
C HIS A 116 0.56 -0.56 -22.16
N PHE A 117 1.27 -0.28 -23.26
CA PHE A 117 0.91 -0.77 -24.59
C PHE A 117 1.68 -2.05 -24.94
N SER A 118 1.00 -3.02 -25.57
CA SER A 118 1.69 -4.16 -26.18
C SER A 118 1.19 -4.45 -27.59
N CYS A 119 2.06 -5.05 -28.42
CA CYS A 119 1.71 -5.56 -29.73
C CYS A 119 2.08 -7.03 -29.84
N THR A 120 1.22 -7.83 -30.44
CA THR A 120 1.46 -9.24 -30.77
C THR A 120 1.29 -9.42 -32.26
N ILE A 121 2.28 -10.01 -32.94
CA ILE A 121 2.19 -10.38 -34.36
C ILE A 121 2.33 -11.90 -34.48
N GLU A 122 1.26 -12.55 -34.93
CA GLU A 122 1.23 -13.99 -35.23
C GLU A 122 1.18 -14.18 -36.74
N GLU A 123 2.20 -14.79 -37.33
CA GLU A 123 2.40 -14.88 -38.79
C GLU A 123 2.32 -13.50 -39.49
N THR A 124 1.16 -13.16 -40.08
CA THR A 124 0.89 -11.84 -40.68
C THR A 124 -0.11 -11.00 -39.88
N THR A 125 -0.78 -11.57 -38.86
CA THR A 125 -1.85 -10.90 -38.11
C THR A 125 -1.29 -10.19 -36.89
N ALA A 126 -1.39 -8.87 -36.86
CA ALA A 126 -1.06 -8.04 -35.71
C ALA A 126 -2.31 -7.71 -34.86
N ARG A 127 -2.10 -7.58 -33.54
CA ARG A 127 -3.05 -6.95 -32.60
C ARG A 127 -2.33 -5.92 -31.74
N ILE A 128 -3.02 -4.83 -31.45
CA ILE A 128 -2.58 -3.80 -30.50
C ILE A 128 -3.40 -3.97 -29.23
N TRP A 129 -2.74 -3.86 -28.09
CA TRP A 129 -3.32 -4.00 -26.77
C TRP A 129 -2.97 -2.79 -25.90
N CYS A 130 -3.93 -2.33 -25.11
CA CYS A 130 -3.73 -1.33 -24.06
C CYS A 130 -4.11 -1.97 -22.72
N HIS A 131 -3.19 -1.94 -21.76
CA HIS A 131 -3.36 -2.51 -20.43
C HIS A 131 -3.42 -1.40 -19.41
N THR A 132 -4.45 -1.40 -18.57
CA THR A 132 -4.62 -0.47 -17.45
C THR A 132 -4.81 -1.28 -16.17
N ARG A 133 -5.02 -0.61 -15.03
CA ARG A 133 -5.34 -1.31 -13.77
C ARG A 133 -6.81 -1.69 -13.65
N SER A 134 -7.71 -1.08 -14.42
CA SER A 134 -9.12 -1.49 -14.50
C SER A 134 -9.39 -2.57 -15.55
N GLY A 135 -8.61 -2.64 -16.64
CA GLY A 135 -8.91 -3.55 -17.74
C GLY A 135 -7.78 -3.80 -18.74
N THR A 136 -8.13 -4.51 -19.82
CA THR A 136 -7.28 -4.69 -20.99
C THR A 136 -8.13 -4.60 -22.24
N PHE A 137 -7.77 -3.65 -23.11
CA PHE A 137 -8.41 -3.42 -24.39
C PHE A 137 -7.53 -4.00 -25.51
N VAL A 138 -8.15 -4.57 -26.54
CA VAL A 138 -7.45 -5.17 -27.68
C VAL A 138 -8.17 -4.82 -28.98
N THR A 139 -7.41 -4.55 -30.04
CA THR A 139 -7.97 -4.37 -31.38
C THR A 139 -8.50 -5.69 -31.94
N GLN A 140 -9.31 -5.62 -33.00
CA GLN A 140 -9.39 -6.75 -33.93
C GLN A 140 -8.01 -7.02 -34.54
N GLY A 141 -7.78 -8.25 -35.00
CA GLY A 141 -6.56 -8.59 -35.74
C GLY A 141 -6.58 -7.97 -37.13
N PHE A 142 -5.47 -7.39 -37.54
CA PHE A 142 -5.27 -6.85 -38.90
C PHE A 142 -4.06 -7.49 -39.56
N ASP A 143 -4.10 -7.69 -40.87
CA ASP A 143 -2.98 -8.26 -41.61
C ASP A 143 -1.94 -7.16 -41.94
N ILE A 144 -0.68 -7.37 -41.58
CA ILE A 144 0.38 -6.36 -41.72
C ILE A 144 0.81 -6.09 -43.17
N HIS A 145 0.37 -6.90 -44.13
CA HIS A 145 0.64 -6.74 -45.56
C HIS A 145 -0.54 -6.11 -46.30
N ALA A 146 -1.78 -6.45 -45.93
CA ALA A 146 -2.99 -5.80 -46.45
C ALA A 146 -3.21 -4.41 -45.83
N ASP A 147 -3.20 -4.34 -44.49
CA ASP A 147 -3.49 -3.14 -43.70
C ASP A 147 -2.22 -2.55 -43.07
N ALA A 148 -1.12 -2.54 -43.84
CA ALA A 148 0.20 -2.05 -43.43
C ALA A 148 0.20 -0.62 -42.82
N ARG A 149 -0.84 0.18 -43.11
CA ARG A 149 -1.08 1.50 -42.52
C ARG A 149 -1.18 1.46 -40.99
N GLU A 150 -1.79 0.44 -40.40
CA GLU A 150 -1.96 0.34 -38.95
C GLU A 150 -0.64 -0.02 -38.26
N LEU A 151 0.18 -0.87 -38.87
CA LEU A 151 1.55 -1.12 -38.41
C LEU A 151 2.43 0.14 -38.51
N VAL A 152 2.31 0.93 -39.59
CA VAL A 152 3.00 2.22 -39.72
C VAL A 152 2.58 3.21 -38.65
N GLN A 153 1.28 3.34 -38.36
CA GLN A 153 0.77 4.19 -37.29
C GLN A 153 1.33 3.77 -35.92
N LEU A 154 1.35 2.48 -35.62
CA LEU A 154 1.91 1.93 -34.38
C LEU A 154 3.41 2.18 -34.25
N ILE A 155 4.19 2.02 -35.32
CA ILE A 155 5.63 2.32 -35.34
C ILE A 155 5.85 3.80 -35.00
N LEU A 156 5.15 4.72 -35.66
CA LEU A 156 5.27 6.15 -35.43
C LEU A 156 4.83 6.53 -34.01
N PHE A 157 3.70 6.00 -33.53
CA PHE A 157 3.26 6.17 -32.14
C PHE A 157 4.34 5.72 -31.16
N SER A 158 4.86 4.49 -31.29
CA SER A 158 5.86 3.93 -30.38
C SER A 158 7.23 4.62 -30.39
N THR A 159 7.48 5.55 -31.33
CA THR A 159 8.76 6.27 -31.50
C THR A 159 8.66 7.77 -31.20
N PHE A 160 7.50 8.38 -31.44
CA PHE A 160 7.28 9.84 -31.36
C PHE A 160 6.20 10.27 -30.35
N ALA A 161 5.41 9.36 -29.79
CA ALA A 161 4.45 9.72 -28.77
C ALA A 161 5.17 10.26 -27.51
N THR A 162 4.62 11.29 -26.89
CA THR A 162 5.13 11.78 -25.60
C THR A 162 5.09 10.68 -24.54
N PRO A 163 5.94 10.71 -23.49
CA PRO A 163 5.84 9.76 -22.39
C PRO A 163 4.42 9.64 -21.84
N HIS A 164 3.69 10.76 -21.74
CA HIS A 164 2.30 10.75 -21.30
C HIS A 164 1.37 9.92 -22.21
N GLN A 165 1.50 10.07 -23.53
CA GLN A 165 0.76 9.25 -24.50
C GLN A 165 1.18 7.76 -24.50
N LEU A 166 2.40 7.45 -24.03
CA LEU A 166 2.90 6.09 -23.83
C LEU A 166 2.53 5.48 -22.46
N GLY A 167 1.66 6.14 -21.68
CA GLY A 167 1.21 5.63 -20.37
C GLY A 167 2.10 5.98 -19.19
N PHE A 168 2.94 7.02 -19.32
CA PHE A 168 3.72 7.58 -18.21
C PHE A 168 2.98 8.73 -17.54
N ASP A 169 2.98 8.75 -16.22
CA ASP A 169 2.39 9.80 -15.42
C ASP A 169 3.25 11.09 -15.45
N PRO A 170 2.72 12.26 -15.86
CA PRO A 170 3.46 13.53 -15.84
C PRO A 170 3.66 14.11 -14.44
N THR A 171 2.88 13.66 -13.44
CA THR A 171 2.98 14.10 -12.04
C THR A 171 4.04 13.32 -11.24
N VAL A 172 4.51 12.17 -11.76
CA VAL A 172 5.51 11.32 -11.10
C VAL A 172 6.85 11.37 -11.82
N ARG A 173 7.88 11.79 -11.10
CA ARG A 173 9.26 11.92 -11.57
C ARG A 173 10.12 10.86 -10.89
N ARG A 174 11.08 10.27 -11.62
CA ARG A 174 12.20 9.55 -11.00
C ARG A 174 13.34 10.54 -10.80
N VAL A 175 13.94 10.57 -9.61
CA VAL A 175 15.05 11.47 -9.22
C VAL A 175 16.14 10.67 -8.53
N VAL A 176 17.38 11.16 -8.58
CA VAL A 176 18.53 10.53 -7.89
C VAL A 176 19.05 11.50 -6.83
N VAL A 177 19.13 11.04 -5.59
CA VAL A 177 19.63 11.80 -4.44
C VAL A 177 20.64 10.92 -3.72
N GLY A 178 21.85 11.43 -3.47
CA GLY A 178 22.94 10.66 -2.83
C GLY A 178 23.15 9.27 -3.44
N CYS A 179 23.25 9.19 -4.77
CA CYS A 179 23.37 7.94 -5.57
C CYS A 179 22.15 7.00 -5.57
N GLN A 180 21.16 7.18 -4.69
CA GLN A 180 19.95 6.35 -4.62
C GLN A 180 18.80 6.92 -5.45
N LEU A 181 17.98 6.03 -6.02
CA LEU A 181 16.83 6.36 -6.85
C LEU A 181 15.55 6.47 -6.02
N HIS A 182 14.84 7.58 -6.21
CA HIS A 182 13.61 7.94 -5.50
C HIS A 182 12.53 8.45 -6.47
N TYR A 183 11.29 8.56 -5.99
CA TYR A 183 10.22 9.24 -6.71
C TYR A 183 10.01 10.65 -6.16
N GLU A 184 9.74 11.62 -7.03
CA GLU A 184 9.06 12.87 -6.69
C GLU A 184 7.65 12.84 -7.28
N VAL A 185 6.66 13.18 -6.47
CA VAL A 185 5.24 13.11 -6.81
C VAL A 185 4.60 14.47 -6.58
N ASP A 186 4.01 15.03 -7.62
CA ASP A 186 3.14 16.21 -7.54
C ASP A 186 1.74 15.77 -7.04
N VAL A 187 1.20 16.48 -6.04
CA VAL A 187 -0.08 16.15 -5.39
C VAL A 187 -0.89 17.42 -5.18
N ALA A 188 -2.16 17.42 -5.62
CA ALA A 188 -3.10 18.49 -5.29
C ALA A 188 -3.64 18.32 -3.86
N HIS A 189 -3.54 19.37 -3.04
CA HIS A 189 -4.06 19.42 -1.68
C HIS A 189 -5.56 19.78 -1.66
N ARG A 190 -6.22 19.49 -0.54
CA ARG A 190 -7.65 19.83 -0.31
C ARG A 190 -7.98 21.33 -0.46
N ASP A 191 -6.99 22.22 -0.36
CA ASP A 191 -7.13 23.68 -0.52
C ASP A 191 -6.85 24.18 -1.96
N GLY A 192 -6.52 23.27 -2.89
CA GLY A 192 -6.16 23.60 -4.27
C GLY A 192 -4.69 24.01 -4.48
N THR A 193 -3.85 23.95 -3.45
CA THR A 193 -2.39 24.09 -3.62
C THR A 193 -1.77 22.80 -4.19
N HIS A 194 -0.63 22.92 -4.86
CA HIS A 194 0.14 21.80 -5.39
C HIS A 194 1.47 21.69 -4.66
N HIS A 195 1.82 20.49 -4.20
CA HIS A 195 3.07 20.24 -3.49
C HIS A 195 3.77 18.99 -4.00
N VAL A 196 5.11 19.09 -4.08
CA VAL A 196 5.98 17.99 -4.50
C VAL A 196 6.46 17.24 -3.27
N TYR A 197 6.19 15.94 -3.23
CA TYR A 197 6.64 15.01 -2.20
C TYR A 197 7.72 14.08 -2.76
N ARG A 198 8.88 14.00 -2.10
CA ARG A 198 9.93 13.04 -2.44
C ARG A 198 9.83 11.83 -1.52
N THR A 199 9.71 10.64 -2.10
CA THR A 199 9.76 9.38 -1.33
C THR A 199 11.19 9.12 -0.85
N VAL A 200 11.34 8.62 0.37
CA VAL A 200 12.64 8.32 1.01
C VAL A 200 12.74 6.87 1.51
N GLY A 201 11.61 6.16 1.58
CA GLY A 201 11.56 4.72 1.89
C GLY A 201 10.23 4.11 1.45
N ILE A 202 10.20 2.78 1.34
CA ILE A 202 8.99 1.99 1.05
C ILE A 202 8.53 1.37 2.38
N GLU A 203 7.29 1.63 2.78
CA GLU A 203 6.68 1.06 3.98
C GLU A 203 5.83 -0.17 3.66
N TYR A 204 5.21 -0.19 2.47
CA TYR A 204 4.44 -1.30 1.93
C TYR A 204 4.48 -1.29 0.40
N GLU A 205 4.75 -2.45 -0.20
CA GLU A 205 4.59 -2.74 -1.63
C GLU A 205 4.31 -4.24 -1.80
N ASN A 206 3.55 -4.63 -2.83
CA ASN A 206 3.20 -6.03 -3.10
C ASN A 206 3.35 -6.34 -4.60
N PRO A 207 4.56 -6.68 -5.09
CA PRO A 207 4.83 -6.87 -6.51
C PRO A 207 4.05 -8.03 -7.15
N ASP A 208 3.61 -9.01 -6.36
CA ASP A 208 2.80 -10.15 -6.81
C ASP A 208 1.29 -9.83 -6.90
N ALA A 209 0.85 -8.64 -6.48
CA ALA A 209 -0.56 -8.29 -6.47
C ALA A 209 -1.19 -8.35 -7.88
N GLY A 210 -2.41 -8.90 -7.94
CA GLY A 210 -3.13 -9.12 -9.18
C GLY A 210 -3.30 -7.85 -10.02
N LEU A 211 -3.36 -8.01 -11.35
CA LEU A 211 -3.46 -6.90 -12.30
C LEU A 211 -4.62 -5.94 -11.96
N TYR A 212 -5.78 -6.53 -11.66
CA TYR A 212 -7.03 -5.85 -11.28
C TYR A 212 -7.20 -5.84 -9.74
N SER A 213 -6.24 -5.23 -9.03
CA SER A 213 -6.28 -5.07 -7.56
C SER A 213 -6.05 -3.60 -7.18
N ARG A 214 -6.26 -3.23 -5.91
CA ARG A 214 -5.91 -1.89 -5.39
C ARG A 214 -4.45 -1.50 -5.66
N ALA A 215 -3.57 -2.49 -5.84
CA ALA A 215 -2.13 -2.34 -6.14
C ALA A 215 -1.41 -1.34 -5.21
N MET A 216 -1.88 -1.25 -3.96
CA MET A 216 -1.51 -0.21 -3.01
C MET A 216 -0.02 -0.24 -2.68
N ARG A 217 0.58 0.95 -2.69
CA ARG A 217 1.94 1.20 -2.19
C ARG A 217 1.87 2.30 -1.15
N VAL A 218 2.71 2.18 -0.12
CA VAL A 218 2.87 3.20 0.92
C VAL A 218 4.35 3.55 1.01
N PHE A 219 4.64 4.85 0.91
CA PHE A 219 5.99 5.41 0.95
C PHE A 219 6.12 6.35 2.14
N LYS A 220 7.25 6.27 2.83
CA LYS A 220 7.73 7.37 3.68
C LYS A 220 8.21 8.48 2.76
N ALA A 221 7.73 9.71 2.96
CA ALA A 221 8.07 10.84 2.10
C ALA A 221 8.34 12.13 2.89
N VAL A 222 8.95 13.10 2.21
CA VAL A 222 9.21 14.47 2.70
C VAL A 222 8.71 15.48 1.67
N ARG A 223 8.28 16.67 2.10
CA ARG A 223 7.81 17.74 1.21
C ARG A 223 9.00 18.57 0.71
N CYS A 224 9.15 18.70 -0.61
CA CYS A 224 10.28 19.43 -1.23
C CYS A 224 10.25 20.96 -1.02
N ASP A 225 9.11 21.50 -0.58
CA ASP A 225 8.95 22.93 -0.29
C ASP A 225 9.39 23.33 1.13
N ASP A 226 9.59 22.37 2.04
CA ASP A 226 9.99 22.68 3.39
C ASP A 226 11.42 23.21 3.45
N LYS A 227 11.63 24.23 4.29
CA LYS A 227 12.88 25.01 4.32
C LYS A 227 14.11 24.18 4.71
N ALA A 228 13.93 23.04 5.36
CA ALA A 228 14.99 22.07 5.65
C ALA A 228 15.57 21.41 4.38
N VAL A 229 14.81 21.33 3.29
CA VAL A 229 15.26 20.76 2.01
C VAL A 229 15.93 21.82 1.12
N ARG A 230 15.64 23.10 1.33
CA ARG A 230 16.14 24.23 0.52
C ARG A 230 17.43 24.84 1.09
N GLY A 231 18.51 24.05 1.10
CA GLY A 231 19.86 24.58 1.18
C GLY A 231 20.14 25.57 0.03
N VAL A 232 20.66 26.75 0.34
CA VAL A 232 20.80 27.84 -0.64
C VAL A 232 22.16 27.76 -1.35
N GLY A 233 22.15 27.08 -2.51
CA GLY A 233 23.29 26.99 -3.41
C GLY A 233 24.14 25.73 -3.19
N GLU A 234 24.59 25.17 -4.31
CA GLU A 234 25.34 23.91 -4.39
C GLU A 234 24.54 22.68 -3.91
N ALA A 235 25.15 21.49 -3.96
CA ALA A 235 24.43 20.22 -4.09
C ALA A 235 23.34 19.98 -3.04
N VAL A 236 22.15 19.55 -3.50
CA VAL A 236 21.04 19.10 -2.63
C VAL A 236 21.52 17.88 -1.83
N GLN A 237 21.96 18.12 -0.60
CA GLN A 237 22.25 17.04 0.33
C GLN A 237 20.97 16.23 0.58
N PHE A 238 21.14 14.95 0.88
CA PHE A 238 20.10 14.13 1.49
C PHE A 238 19.48 14.93 2.66
N PRO A 239 18.15 14.87 2.89
CA PRO A 239 17.62 15.31 4.18
C PRO A 239 18.37 14.53 5.26
N CYS A 240 19.13 15.25 6.09
CA CYS A 240 19.96 14.63 7.10
C CYS A 240 19.07 13.78 8.01
N LYS A 241 19.62 12.71 8.62
CA LYS A 241 18.96 11.97 9.71
C LYS A 241 18.93 12.82 11.00
N GLY A 242 18.33 14.01 10.91
CA GLY A 242 18.19 15.02 11.95
C GLY A 242 16.73 15.18 12.35
N LYS A 243 16.52 15.50 13.63
CA LYS A 243 15.21 15.43 14.30
C LYS A 243 14.13 16.37 13.74
N ASP A 244 14.54 17.41 13.01
CA ASP A 244 13.64 18.45 12.48
C ASP A 244 13.05 18.12 11.10
N THR A 245 13.26 16.90 10.57
CA THR A 245 12.67 16.46 9.29
C THR A 245 11.25 15.94 9.49
N HIS A 246 10.26 16.69 9.00
CA HIS A 246 8.87 16.23 8.96
C HIS A 246 8.70 15.12 7.92
N TYR A 247 8.20 13.96 8.35
CA TYR A 247 7.93 12.81 7.48
C TYR A 247 6.42 12.58 7.38
N VAL A 248 5.95 12.36 6.16
CA VAL A 248 4.56 12.05 5.84
C VAL A 248 4.42 10.64 5.26
N ALA A 249 3.21 10.07 5.31
CA ALA A 249 2.88 8.82 4.64
C ALA A 249 2.12 9.08 3.33
N LEU A 250 2.80 8.89 2.20
CA LEU A 250 2.24 8.98 0.84
C LEU A 250 1.74 7.60 0.41
N ARG A 251 0.46 7.47 0.07
CA ARG A 251 -0.12 6.25 -0.51
C ARG A 251 -0.46 6.47 -1.99
N ASP A 252 -0.30 5.42 -2.80
CA ASP A 252 -0.69 5.37 -4.22
C ASP A 252 -1.46 4.06 -4.46
N TYR A 253 -2.71 4.13 -4.92
CA TYR A 253 -3.66 3.01 -4.98
C TYR A 253 -4.79 3.23 -6.00
N TRP A 254 -5.45 2.15 -6.40
CA TRP A 254 -6.64 2.18 -7.26
C TRP A 254 -7.90 1.82 -6.47
N LEU A 255 -8.97 2.58 -6.67
CA LEU A 255 -10.30 2.31 -6.11
C LEU A 255 -11.23 1.67 -7.15
N SER A 256 -12.16 0.82 -6.72
CA SER A 256 -13.20 0.26 -7.60
C SER A 256 -14.25 1.31 -7.99
N GLU A 257 -15.02 1.05 -9.05
CA GLU A 257 -16.00 2.00 -9.61
C GLU A 257 -17.06 2.46 -8.59
N ASP A 258 -17.42 1.61 -7.61
CA ASP A 258 -18.36 1.95 -6.53
C ASP A 258 -17.68 2.44 -5.22
N ALA A 259 -16.35 2.31 -5.08
CA ALA A 259 -15.66 2.71 -3.86
C ALA A 259 -15.61 4.24 -3.66
N ARG A 260 -15.84 4.68 -2.42
CA ARG A 260 -15.65 6.06 -1.95
C ARG A 260 -14.21 6.30 -1.54
N ARG A 261 -13.80 7.57 -1.53
CA ARG A 261 -12.48 8.01 -1.05
C ARG A 261 -12.39 7.96 0.48
N GLU A 262 -11.19 7.79 1.04
CA GLU A 262 -11.01 7.66 2.49
C GLU A 262 -11.40 8.96 3.21
N ALA A 263 -11.04 10.12 2.64
CA ALA A 263 -11.47 11.45 3.07
C ALA A 263 -13.00 11.58 3.17
N GLU A 264 -13.74 11.11 2.16
CA GLU A 264 -15.20 11.20 2.13
C GLU A 264 -15.87 10.35 3.21
N ILE A 265 -15.25 9.23 3.59
CA ILE A 265 -15.73 8.35 4.66
C ILE A 265 -15.35 8.93 6.03
N GLN A 266 -14.11 9.39 6.17
CA GLN A 266 -13.58 10.04 7.37
C GLN A 266 -14.37 11.31 7.72
N ASP A 267 -14.68 12.16 6.75
CA ASP A 267 -15.42 13.41 6.97
C ASP A 267 -16.91 13.15 7.33
N GLU A 268 -17.56 12.12 6.75
CA GLU A 268 -18.91 11.70 7.17
C GLU A 268 -18.91 11.16 8.61
N LEU A 269 -17.94 10.30 8.94
CA LEU A 269 -17.79 9.70 10.27
C LEU A 269 -17.46 10.75 11.34
N LEU A 270 -16.49 11.63 11.09
CA LEU A 270 -16.16 12.73 12.01
C LEU A 270 -17.31 13.72 12.18
N GLY A 271 -18.14 13.94 11.15
CA GLY A 271 -19.40 14.68 11.29
C GLY A 271 -20.36 14.03 12.29
N GLN A 272 -20.66 12.74 12.09
CA GLN A 272 -21.57 11.98 12.97
C GLN A 272 -21.05 11.88 14.42
N LEU A 273 -19.73 11.71 14.60
CA LEU A 273 -19.08 11.74 15.92
C LEU A 273 -19.16 13.12 16.59
N LYS A 274 -19.03 14.21 15.82
CA LYS A 274 -19.10 15.57 16.35
C LYS A 274 -20.51 15.94 16.84
N ASP A 275 -21.54 15.52 16.12
CA ASP A 275 -22.94 15.82 16.46
C ASP A 275 -23.46 14.95 17.62
N SER A 276 -22.80 13.83 17.94
CA SER A 276 -23.20 12.89 18.99
C SER A 276 -22.40 12.97 20.30
N MET A 277 -21.31 13.74 20.36
CA MET A 277 -20.36 13.73 21.48
C MET A 277 -20.06 15.13 22.06
N GLN A 278 -19.58 15.17 23.30
CA GLN A 278 -19.14 16.42 23.92
C GLN A 278 -17.87 16.95 23.22
N PRO A 279 -17.68 18.27 23.03
CA PRO A 279 -16.58 18.81 22.24
C PRO A 279 -15.18 18.35 22.67
N GLY A 280 -14.95 18.15 23.98
CA GLY A 280 -13.69 17.63 24.50
C GLY A 280 -13.46 16.14 24.22
N GLU A 281 -14.52 15.32 24.25
CA GLU A 281 -14.45 13.90 23.84
C GLU A 281 -14.25 13.78 22.34
N TYR A 282 -14.94 14.60 21.54
CA TYR A 282 -14.76 14.66 20.09
C TYR A 282 -13.32 15.03 19.72
N GLU A 283 -12.72 16.06 20.33
CA GLU A 283 -11.36 16.48 19.99
C GLU A 283 -10.32 15.44 20.44
N ALA A 284 -10.51 14.80 21.59
CA ALA A 284 -9.68 13.66 22.01
C ALA A 284 -9.78 12.49 21.00
N LEU A 285 -11.00 12.14 20.58
CA LEU A 285 -11.24 11.07 19.60
C LEU A 285 -10.67 11.41 18.21
N ARG A 286 -10.85 12.65 17.75
CA ARG A 286 -10.36 13.17 16.47
C ARG A 286 -8.85 12.98 16.32
N ARG A 287 -8.07 13.15 17.40
CA ARG A 287 -6.62 12.94 17.38
C ARG A 287 -6.20 11.51 17.06
N HIS A 288 -7.08 10.51 17.20
CA HIS A 288 -6.83 9.11 16.82
C HIS A 288 -7.08 8.79 15.33
N PHE A 289 -7.48 9.77 14.51
CA PHE A 289 -7.56 9.61 13.05
C PHE A 289 -6.30 10.18 12.39
N LEU A 290 -5.86 9.61 11.26
CA LEU A 290 -4.81 10.22 10.43
C LEU A 290 -5.32 11.49 9.74
N THR A 291 -4.48 12.52 9.68
CA THR A 291 -4.78 13.81 9.05
C THR A 291 -4.53 13.72 7.54
N ILE A 292 -5.59 13.44 6.76
CA ILE A 292 -5.55 13.35 5.30
C ILE A 292 -5.43 14.77 4.70
N VAL A 293 -4.20 15.21 4.42
CA VAL A 293 -3.87 16.54 3.88
C VAL A 293 -4.28 16.66 2.40
N ALA A 294 -4.17 15.56 1.67
CA ALA A 294 -4.54 15.44 0.27
C ALA A 294 -5.17 14.06 -0.01
N GLU A 295 -6.16 14.01 -0.90
CA GLU A 295 -6.62 12.77 -1.57
C GLU A 295 -7.04 13.11 -3.02
N ASP A 296 -6.07 12.99 -3.93
CA ASP A 296 -6.14 13.42 -5.32
C ASP A 296 -6.51 12.24 -6.26
N VAL A 297 -7.10 12.55 -7.41
CA VAL A 297 -7.54 11.56 -8.42
C VAL A 297 -6.76 11.81 -9.72
N VAL A 298 -5.69 11.03 -9.87
CA VAL A 298 -4.61 11.21 -10.85
C VAL A 298 -5.05 10.94 -12.29
N ALA A 299 -5.90 9.93 -12.48
CA ALA A 299 -6.32 9.43 -13.78
C ALA A 299 -7.81 9.09 -13.79
N HIS A 300 -8.41 9.01 -14.98
CA HIS A 300 -9.84 8.77 -15.18
C HIS A 300 -10.34 7.39 -14.65
N GLU A 301 -9.44 6.48 -14.27
CA GLU A 301 -9.74 5.14 -13.75
C GLU A 301 -9.62 5.02 -12.22
N LYS A 302 -9.98 6.08 -11.47
CA LYS A 302 -9.88 6.13 -9.99
C LYS A 302 -8.51 5.71 -9.43
N HIS A 303 -7.44 6.09 -10.13
CA HIS A 303 -6.10 6.10 -9.54
C HIS A 303 -6.03 7.24 -8.53
N CYS A 304 -5.80 6.91 -7.26
CA CYS A 304 -5.84 7.84 -6.14
C CYS A 304 -4.48 7.92 -5.43
N ARG A 305 -4.17 9.11 -4.92
CA ARG A 305 -3.06 9.32 -3.98
C ARG A 305 -3.53 10.07 -2.76
N SER A 306 -3.10 9.62 -1.58
CA SER A 306 -3.35 10.35 -0.34
C SER A 306 -2.07 10.61 0.45
N VAL A 307 -2.02 11.78 1.09
CA VAL A 307 -0.90 12.21 1.95
C VAL A 307 -1.44 12.39 3.36
N HIS A 308 -0.83 11.69 4.31
CA HIS A 308 -1.14 11.77 5.73
C HIS A 308 -0.02 12.52 6.44
N ASP A 309 -0.38 13.54 7.23
CA ASP A 309 0.60 14.41 7.88
C ASP A 309 1.44 13.64 8.92
N GLU A 310 0.82 12.68 9.62
CA GLU A 310 1.48 11.85 10.61
C GLU A 310 2.12 10.60 9.98
N TYR A 311 3.45 10.57 9.88
CA TYR A 311 4.16 9.29 9.78
C TYR A 311 4.03 8.49 11.10
N CYS A 312 3.67 7.22 10.97
CA CYS A 312 3.31 6.33 12.08
C CYS A 312 3.96 4.95 11.90
N GLU A 313 4.16 4.23 13.01
CA GLU A 313 4.64 2.85 13.03
C GLU A 313 3.45 1.87 13.06
N ASP A 314 3.38 0.91 12.14
CA ASP A 314 2.30 -0.08 12.13
C ASP A 314 2.31 -0.92 13.41
N LEU A 315 1.16 -1.26 13.99
CA LEU A 315 1.11 -2.08 15.21
C LEU A 315 1.72 -3.49 15.02
N TRP A 316 1.84 -3.97 13.78
CA TRP A 316 2.59 -5.17 13.40
C TRP A 316 4.13 -5.02 13.51
N LYS A 317 4.66 -3.78 13.47
CA LYS A 317 6.08 -3.44 13.66
C LYS A 317 6.43 -3.14 15.13
N VAL A 318 5.43 -2.87 15.99
CA VAL A 318 5.63 -2.52 17.40
C VAL A 318 6.02 -3.76 18.22
N ASP A 319 7.32 -3.95 18.39
CA ASP A 319 7.91 -5.07 19.16
C ASP A 319 7.81 -4.93 20.69
N ASP A 320 7.43 -3.75 21.19
CA ASP A 320 7.37 -3.41 22.62
C ASP A 320 5.97 -3.74 23.19
N PRO A 321 5.83 -4.72 24.11
CA PRO A 321 4.54 -5.11 24.67
C PRO A 321 3.81 -3.99 25.43
N ALA A 322 4.54 -3.07 26.09
CA ALA A 322 3.93 -1.96 26.81
C ALA A 322 3.29 -0.97 25.83
N LYS A 323 4.01 -0.61 24.75
CA LYS A 323 3.47 0.18 23.62
C LYS A 323 2.32 -0.54 22.90
N PHE A 324 2.47 -1.83 22.64
CA PHE A 324 1.49 -2.65 21.93
C PHE A 324 0.16 -2.74 22.69
N TYR A 325 0.18 -3.06 24.00
CA TYR A 325 -1.02 -3.12 24.82
C TYR A 325 -1.62 -1.74 25.11
N PHE A 326 -0.80 -0.70 25.25
CA PHE A 326 -1.28 0.69 25.28
C PHE A 326 -2.05 1.04 24.01
N ALA A 327 -1.54 0.63 22.84
CA ALA A 327 -2.21 0.85 21.57
C ALA A 327 -3.54 0.09 21.45
N LEU A 328 -3.60 -1.16 21.92
CA LEU A 328 -4.86 -1.90 22.01
C LEU A 328 -5.87 -1.27 22.98
N CYS A 329 -5.42 -0.71 24.10
CA CYS A 329 -6.29 -0.02 25.06
C CYS A 329 -6.95 1.24 24.42
N GLN A 330 -6.18 2.02 23.66
CA GLN A 330 -6.71 3.13 22.88
C GLN A 330 -7.62 2.65 21.74
N LEU A 331 -7.26 1.59 21.01
CA LEU A 331 -8.09 0.97 19.96
C LEU A 331 -9.48 0.59 20.45
N ILE A 332 -9.60 -0.12 21.58
CA ILE A 332 -10.92 -0.48 22.16
C ILE A 332 -11.74 0.76 22.53
N SER A 333 -11.08 1.83 22.98
CA SER A 333 -11.73 3.10 23.30
C SER A 333 -12.31 3.76 22.04
N ILE A 334 -11.56 3.78 20.94
CA ILE A 334 -11.98 4.31 19.64
C ILE A 334 -13.13 3.47 19.05
N LEU A 335 -13.03 2.14 19.10
CA LEU A 335 -14.09 1.23 18.63
C LEU A 335 -15.39 1.37 19.45
N GLY A 336 -15.28 1.62 20.75
CA GLY A 336 -16.43 1.98 21.60
C GLY A 336 -17.15 3.24 21.11
N LYS A 337 -16.40 4.23 20.61
CA LYS A 337 -16.94 5.47 20.01
C LYS A 337 -17.49 5.28 18.59
N PHE A 338 -16.88 4.44 17.75
CA PHE A 338 -17.46 4.05 16.45
C PHE A 338 -18.84 3.41 16.65
N ARG A 339 -18.94 2.44 17.57
CA ARG A 339 -20.19 1.82 18.01
C ARG A 339 -21.22 2.84 18.50
N GLU A 340 -20.81 3.84 19.29
CA GLU A 340 -21.71 4.92 19.76
C GLU A 340 -22.29 5.76 18.62
N ALA A 341 -21.55 5.99 17.53
CA ALA A 341 -22.06 6.61 16.31
C ALA A 341 -22.76 5.63 15.34
N GLY A 342 -22.97 4.37 15.73
CA GLY A 342 -23.56 3.34 14.85
C GLY A 342 -22.70 2.94 13.66
N TYR A 343 -21.39 3.23 13.70
CA TYR A 343 -20.43 2.96 12.64
C TYR A 343 -19.58 1.71 12.94
N LEU A 344 -19.04 1.11 11.88
CA LEU A 344 -18.17 -0.07 11.92
C LEU A 344 -16.94 0.17 11.05
N HIS A 345 -15.80 -0.45 11.40
CA HIS A 345 -14.59 -0.39 10.57
C HIS A 345 -14.56 -1.55 9.56
N ARG A 346 -14.81 -2.79 10.02
CA ARG A 346 -14.87 -4.03 9.22
C ARG A 346 -13.56 -4.54 8.63
N ASP A 347 -12.44 -3.82 8.80
CA ASP A 347 -11.11 -4.38 8.59
C ASP A 347 -10.11 -3.86 9.65
N ILE A 348 -10.41 -4.12 10.92
CA ILE A 348 -9.40 -3.99 11.97
C ILE A 348 -8.34 -5.09 11.76
N SER A 349 -7.20 -4.68 11.22
CA SER A 349 -5.98 -5.49 11.02
C SER A 349 -4.87 -5.06 12.02
N MET A 350 -3.63 -5.54 11.88
CA MET A 350 -2.47 -4.99 12.62
C MET A 350 -1.66 -3.97 11.79
N GLY A 351 -1.98 -3.80 10.51
CA GLY A 351 -1.48 -2.68 9.67
C GLY A 351 -2.40 -1.46 9.71
N ASN A 352 -3.71 -1.68 9.89
CA ASN A 352 -4.73 -0.62 9.88
C ASN A 352 -4.85 0.09 11.25
N VAL A 353 -3.97 -0.26 12.19
CA VAL A 353 -3.80 0.35 13.51
C VAL A 353 -2.32 0.68 13.63
N MET A 354 -2.00 1.94 13.91
CA MET A 354 -0.64 2.46 13.94
C MET A 354 -0.37 3.20 15.25
N LEU A 355 0.89 3.37 15.61
CA LEU A 355 1.35 4.14 16.75
C LEU A 355 2.14 5.38 16.28
N HIS A 356 1.76 6.55 16.77
CA HIS A 356 2.40 7.81 16.43
C HIS A 356 3.05 8.44 17.67
N LEU A 357 4.34 8.79 17.57
CA LEU A 357 5.05 9.57 18.57
C LEU A 357 4.74 11.06 18.36
N PHE A 358 3.85 11.64 19.16
CA PHE A 358 3.35 13.00 18.95
C PHE A 358 4.05 14.07 19.81
N ASP A 359 4.77 13.66 20.88
CA ASP A 359 5.53 14.59 21.73
C ASP A 359 6.82 13.96 22.28
N GLU A 360 7.96 14.19 21.60
CA GLU A 360 9.28 13.72 22.07
C GLU A 360 9.66 14.20 23.49
N LYS A 361 9.01 15.24 24.03
CA LYS A 361 9.35 15.86 25.32
C LYS A 361 8.65 15.20 26.50
N THR A 362 7.59 14.43 26.25
CA THR A 362 6.88 13.67 27.27
C THR A 362 7.55 12.31 27.49
N SER A 363 7.70 11.91 28.76
CA SER A 363 8.29 10.63 29.15
C SER A 363 7.23 9.52 29.26
N GLY A 364 7.66 8.26 29.18
CA GLY A 364 6.76 7.10 29.28
C GLY A 364 5.92 6.87 28.03
N LEU A 365 4.70 6.36 28.20
CA LEU A 365 3.80 6.01 27.10
C LEU A 365 2.94 7.19 26.61
N ASP A 366 2.70 8.22 27.44
CA ASP A 366 1.79 9.34 27.14
C ASP A 366 2.23 10.22 25.95
N ARG A 367 3.47 10.05 25.48
CA ARG A 367 3.99 10.65 24.23
C ARG A 367 3.48 9.98 22.95
N TYR A 368 2.86 8.82 23.06
CA TYR A 368 2.34 8.04 21.95
C TYR A 368 0.82 8.17 21.84
N ILE A 369 0.31 8.10 20.61
CA ILE A 369 -1.12 8.01 20.32
C ILE A 369 -1.38 7.00 19.22
N THR A 370 -2.40 6.16 19.41
CA THR A 370 -2.87 5.23 18.39
C THR A 370 -3.61 5.98 17.30
N LYS A 371 -3.28 5.65 16.05
CA LYS A 371 -3.98 6.09 14.85
C LYS A 371 -4.72 4.90 14.24
N ILE A 372 -5.94 5.13 13.74
CA ILE A 372 -6.66 4.19 12.87
C ILE A 372 -6.53 4.65 11.42
N ALA A 373 -6.37 3.67 10.51
CA ALA A 373 -6.18 3.86 9.08
C ALA A 373 -7.05 2.89 8.24
N ASP A 374 -7.08 3.12 6.92
CA ASP A 374 -7.81 2.39 5.87
C ASP A 374 -9.31 2.23 6.17
N LEU A 375 -9.99 3.36 6.32
CA LEU A 375 -11.44 3.42 6.52
C LEU A 375 -12.27 3.03 5.27
N GLU A 376 -11.69 2.47 4.21
CA GLU A 376 -12.41 2.20 2.94
C GLU A 376 -13.65 1.30 3.12
N TYR A 377 -13.55 0.34 4.04
CA TYR A 377 -14.62 -0.59 4.36
C TYR A 377 -15.56 -0.07 5.45
N ALA A 378 -15.22 1.03 6.12
CA ALA A 378 -16.01 1.55 7.23
C ALA A 378 -17.39 2.02 6.76
N ARG A 379 -18.45 1.64 7.46
CA ARG A 379 -19.85 1.94 7.10
C ARG A 379 -20.75 2.10 8.34
N PRO A 380 -21.85 2.85 8.24
CA PRO A 380 -22.94 2.77 9.23
C PRO A 380 -23.55 1.35 9.23
N TYR A 381 -23.74 0.78 10.42
CA TYR A 381 -24.31 -0.56 10.63
C TYR A 381 -25.68 -0.75 9.95
N GLU A 382 -26.51 0.29 10.01
CA GLU A 382 -27.86 0.29 9.42
C GLU A 382 -27.83 0.24 7.87
N ARG A 383 -26.75 0.71 7.23
CA ARG A 383 -26.61 0.74 5.76
C ARG A 383 -25.95 -0.51 5.14
N LEU A 384 -25.53 -1.48 5.96
CA LEU A 384 -24.95 -2.75 5.46
C LEU A 384 -26.00 -3.59 4.69
N SER A 385 -25.57 -4.70 4.09
CA SER A 385 -26.49 -5.71 3.54
C SER A 385 -25.95 -7.15 3.68
N THR A 386 -26.84 -8.15 3.68
CA THR A 386 -26.43 -9.57 3.69
C THR A 386 -25.85 -10.04 2.36
N LEU A 387 -26.03 -9.24 1.29
CA LEU A 387 -25.42 -9.47 -0.02
C LEU A 387 -24.03 -8.84 -0.18
N GLU A 388 -23.56 -8.04 0.80
CA GLU A 388 -22.19 -7.52 0.74
C GLU A 388 -21.15 -8.64 0.90
N PRO A 389 -20.03 -8.60 0.16
CA PRO A 389 -18.96 -9.57 0.32
C PRO A 389 -18.36 -9.49 1.73
N THR A 390 -17.91 -10.64 2.26
CA THR A 390 -17.22 -10.71 3.54
C THR A 390 -15.83 -10.08 3.43
N VAL A 391 -15.73 -8.79 3.76
CA VAL A 391 -14.48 -8.03 3.88
C VAL A 391 -13.75 -8.34 5.21
N GLY A 392 -12.48 -7.94 5.30
CA GLY A 392 -11.65 -8.07 6.49
C GLY A 392 -10.45 -9.02 6.32
N THR A 393 -9.34 -8.68 6.98
CA THR A 393 -8.07 -9.42 6.96
C THR A 393 -8.25 -10.81 7.59
N SER A 394 -7.97 -11.88 6.84
CA SER A 394 -8.37 -13.26 7.17
C SER A 394 -7.93 -13.78 8.55
N LEU A 395 -6.73 -13.42 9.02
CA LEU A 395 -6.22 -13.80 10.35
C LEU A 395 -6.99 -13.10 11.49
N PHE A 396 -7.52 -11.90 11.26
CA PHE A 396 -8.16 -11.07 12.29
C PHE A 396 -9.70 -11.11 12.22
N MET A 397 -10.27 -11.40 11.06
CA MET A 397 -11.70 -11.56 10.81
C MET A 397 -12.39 -12.41 11.89
N ALA A 398 -13.53 -11.92 12.41
CA ALA A 398 -14.28 -12.59 13.46
C ALA A 398 -14.85 -13.96 13.01
N VAL A 399 -14.92 -14.91 13.95
CA VAL A 399 -15.28 -16.31 13.68
C VAL A 399 -16.68 -16.51 13.09
N GLU A 400 -17.64 -15.61 13.33
CA GLU A 400 -18.97 -15.66 12.72
C GLU A 400 -18.95 -15.36 11.22
N LEU A 401 -18.12 -14.38 10.83
CA LEU A 401 -17.92 -13.97 9.44
C LEU A 401 -17.20 -15.09 8.66
N GLN A 402 -16.17 -15.68 9.26
CA GLN A 402 -15.49 -16.86 8.73
C GLN A 402 -16.44 -18.07 8.60
N ALA A 403 -17.31 -18.30 9.60
CA ALA A 403 -18.32 -19.36 9.56
C ALA A 403 -19.55 -19.04 8.70
N LYS A 404 -19.69 -17.80 8.22
CA LYS A 404 -20.82 -17.23 7.47
C LYS A 404 -22.19 -17.42 8.16
N LYS A 405 -22.20 -17.47 9.49
CA LYS A 405 -23.42 -17.45 10.32
C LYS A 405 -23.10 -17.06 11.76
N HIS A 406 -24.13 -16.62 12.49
CA HIS A 406 -24.04 -16.47 13.94
C HIS A 406 -23.73 -17.81 14.65
N LEU A 407 -22.97 -17.75 15.75
CA LEU A 407 -22.37 -18.92 16.38
C LEU A 407 -22.85 -19.23 17.81
N TRP A 408 -23.60 -18.33 18.46
CA TRP A 408 -24.05 -18.48 19.84
C TRP A 408 -25.57 -18.33 20.04
N ALA A 409 -26.32 -18.04 18.97
CA ALA A 409 -27.77 -18.22 18.88
C ALA A 409 -28.21 -19.66 19.23
N SER A 410 -29.31 -19.80 19.98
CA SER A 410 -29.82 -21.10 20.44
C SER A 410 -30.42 -21.92 19.28
N PRO A 411 -29.85 -23.10 18.93
CA PRO A 411 -30.39 -23.95 17.86
C PRO A 411 -31.68 -24.69 18.25
N LEU A 412 -32.16 -24.52 19.49
CA LEU A 412 -33.46 -25.02 19.96
C LEU A 412 -34.58 -23.99 19.80
N GLU A 413 -34.26 -22.79 19.32
CA GLU A 413 -35.20 -21.68 19.16
C GLU A 413 -35.16 -21.17 17.73
N GLU A 414 -35.74 -21.95 16.81
CA GLU A 414 -35.79 -21.68 15.35
C GLU A 414 -36.36 -20.29 15.00
N ASP A 415 -37.13 -19.68 15.90
CA ASP A 415 -37.63 -18.30 15.79
C ASP A 415 -36.55 -17.21 15.97
N THR A 416 -35.35 -17.53 16.46
CA THR A 416 -34.33 -16.52 16.80
C THR A 416 -33.79 -15.84 15.54
N LEU A 417 -33.87 -14.51 15.48
CA LEU A 417 -33.61 -13.72 14.25
C LEU A 417 -32.21 -13.96 13.68
N THR A 418 -31.20 -14.07 14.55
CA THR A 418 -29.79 -14.30 14.19
C THR A 418 -29.51 -15.68 13.59
N LEU A 419 -30.45 -16.63 13.58
CA LEU A 419 -30.32 -17.87 12.82
C LEU A 419 -30.49 -17.67 11.30
N HIS A 420 -31.09 -16.56 10.88
CA HIS A 420 -31.59 -16.37 9.50
C HIS A 420 -30.86 -15.28 8.71
N TYR A 421 -30.03 -14.45 9.36
CA TYR A 421 -29.20 -13.43 8.71
C TYR A 421 -27.79 -13.39 9.29
N LEU A 422 -26.85 -12.80 8.56
CA LEU A 422 -25.57 -12.31 9.10
C LEU A 422 -25.17 -11.03 8.36
N VAL A 423 -24.75 -10.02 9.13
CA VAL A 423 -23.96 -8.87 8.64
C VAL A 423 -22.84 -8.58 9.65
N HIS A 424 -21.84 -7.78 9.25
CA HIS A 424 -20.86 -7.24 10.19
C HIS A 424 -21.55 -6.49 11.34
N ASN A 425 -21.08 -6.65 12.58
CA ASN A 425 -21.59 -5.96 13.76
C ASN A 425 -20.46 -5.50 14.69
N PRO A 426 -20.72 -4.63 15.69
CA PRO A 426 -19.67 -4.01 16.51
C PRO A 426 -18.73 -4.98 17.24
N LEU A 427 -19.19 -6.20 17.56
CA LEU A 427 -18.38 -7.21 18.25
C LEU A 427 -17.35 -7.88 17.33
N HIS A 428 -17.47 -7.71 16.00
CA HIS A 428 -16.54 -8.30 15.03
C HIS A 428 -15.21 -7.55 14.91
N ASP A 429 -15.16 -6.27 15.27
CA ASP A 429 -13.95 -5.43 15.20
C ASP A 429 -12.96 -5.67 16.39
N VAL A 430 -13.20 -6.64 17.30
CA VAL A 430 -12.67 -6.63 18.69
C VAL A 430 -11.82 -7.87 19.13
N ASP A 431 -11.70 -8.95 18.34
CA ASP A 431 -11.23 -10.30 18.77
C ASP A 431 -9.69 -10.57 18.70
N ARG A 432 -8.89 -10.40 19.79
CA ARG A 432 -7.39 -10.61 19.81
C ARG A 432 -6.73 -11.14 21.15
N ARG A 433 -5.41 -11.43 21.12
CA ARG A 433 -4.53 -12.09 22.16
C ARG A 433 -3.26 -11.27 22.56
N VAL A 434 -2.42 -11.76 23.51
CA VAL A 434 -0.91 -11.85 23.52
C VAL A 434 -0.40 -12.69 24.75
N LEU A 435 0.92 -12.93 24.94
CA LEU A 435 1.60 -13.81 25.95
C LEU A 435 3.00 -13.27 26.40
N GLU A 436 3.52 -13.61 27.60
CA GLU A 436 4.96 -13.75 28.04
C GLU A 436 5.09 -14.01 29.58
N ALA A 437 6.01 -14.77 30.23
CA ALA A 437 7.03 -15.80 29.88
C ALA A 437 7.46 -16.62 31.17
N THR A 438 8.23 -17.74 31.08
CA THR A 438 8.73 -18.58 32.23
C THR A 438 9.93 -19.50 31.85
N GLU A 439 10.82 -19.88 32.79
CA GLU A 439 12.13 -20.59 32.66
C GLU A 439 12.41 -21.54 31.46
N TRP A 440 13.60 -21.38 30.85
CA TRP A 440 14.00 -21.89 29.52
C TRP A 440 13.76 -23.38 29.20
N THR A 441 14.20 -24.31 30.04
CA THR A 441 14.10 -25.76 29.72
C THR A 441 12.66 -26.24 29.67
N VAL A 442 11.78 -25.61 30.46
CA VAL A 442 10.34 -25.80 30.42
C VAL A 442 9.71 -24.94 29.32
N MET A 443 10.23 -23.73 29.10
CA MET A 443 9.80 -22.80 28.04
C MET A 443 9.83 -23.46 26.66
N ARG A 444 10.89 -24.18 26.30
CA ARG A 444 11.06 -24.78 24.96
C ARG A 444 9.92 -25.71 24.57
N GLU A 445 9.57 -26.66 25.43
CA GLU A 445 8.45 -27.57 25.15
C GLU A 445 7.14 -26.81 25.00
N ILE A 446 6.86 -25.85 25.90
CA ILE A 446 5.60 -25.12 25.86
C ILE A 446 5.56 -24.14 24.69
N LEU A 447 6.68 -23.55 24.27
CA LEU A 447 6.76 -22.71 23.06
C LEU A 447 6.40 -23.51 21.81
N GLN A 448 6.92 -24.73 21.64
CA GLN A 448 6.52 -25.61 20.54
C GLN A 448 5.04 -26.01 20.64
N ASP A 449 4.56 -26.31 21.85
CA ASP A 449 3.16 -26.67 22.16
C ASP A 449 2.19 -25.46 22.07
N VAL A 450 2.72 -24.23 22.00
CA VAL A 450 1.99 -22.96 21.79
C VAL A 450 2.06 -22.53 20.34
N GLU A 451 3.19 -22.70 19.65
CA GLU A 451 3.37 -22.43 18.23
C GLU A 451 2.48 -23.36 17.40
N ALA A 452 2.51 -24.66 17.68
CA ALA A 452 1.62 -25.64 17.04
C ALA A 452 0.14 -25.35 17.31
N TYR A 453 -0.22 -24.97 18.55
CA TYR A 453 -1.60 -24.60 18.91
C TYR A 453 -2.00 -23.22 18.35
N SER A 454 -1.05 -22.33 18.13
CA SER A 454 -1.27 -21.03 17.49
C SER A 454 -1.54 -21.23 16.00
N ALA A 455 -0.78 -22.09 15.32
CA ALA A 455 -0.95 -22.45 13.92
C ALA A 455 -2.31 -23.14 13.64
N THR A 456 -2.83 -23.95 14.56
CA THR A 456 -4.19 -24.52 14.40
C THR A 456 -5.29 -23.48 14.64
N ILE A 457 -5.06 -22.42 15.42
CA ILE A 457 -6.04 -21.33 15.64
C ILE A 457 -5.94 -20.22 14.57
N PHE A 458 -4.75 -19.93 14.06
CA PHE A 458 -4.46 -18.86 13.10
C PHE A 458 -4.08 -19.42 11.73
N VAL A 459 -5.07 -20.03 11.07
CA VAL A 459 -4.95 -20.50 9.68
C VAL A 459 -5.17 -19.37 8.69
N HIS A 460 -4.41 -19.34 7.59
CA HIS A 460 -4.64 -18.46 6.44
C HIS A 460 -5.85 -18.93 5.60
N SER A 461 -7.02 -19.01 6.21
CA SER A 461 -8.28 -19.48 5.60
C SER A 461 -9.41 -18.50 5.91
N THR A 462 -10.18 -18.14 4.88
CA THR A 462 -11.42 -17.36 5.01
C THR A 462 -12.53 -18.08 5.77
N HIS A 463 -12.35 -19.37 6.09
CA HIS A 463 -13.31 -20.18 6.86
C HIS A 463 -12.85 -20.44 8.32
N GLY A 464 -11.69 -19.89 8.74
CA GLY A 464 -11.15 -20.08 10.07
C GLY A 464 -10.77 -21.53 10.38
N SER A 465 -10.73 -21.88 11.68
CA SER A 465 -10.49 -23.24 12.16
C SER A 465 -11.46 -23.67 13.25
N VAL A 466 -11.54 -24.99 13.46
CA VAL A 466 -12.35 -25.62 14.50
C VAL A 466 -11.83 -25.24 15.89
N GLU A 467 -10.51 -25.11 16.02
CA GLU A 467 -9.80 -24.77 17.25
C GLU A 467 -10.08 -23.32 17.68
N ARG A 468 -10.03 -22.36 16.74
CA ARG A 468 -10.41 -20.96 17.03
C ARG A 468 -11.86 -20.85 17.44
N LYS A 469 -12.76 -21.53 16.71
CA LYS A 469 -14.18 -21.57 17.06
C LYS A 469 -14.39 -22.17 18.45
N ASN A 470 -13.78 -23.32 18.76
CA ASN A 470 -13.95 -23.99 20.04
C ASN A 470 -13.47 -23.13 21.22
N LEU A 471 -12.35 -22.42 21.06
CA LEU A 471 -11.82 -21.50 22.06
C LEU A 471 -12.85 -20.43 22.48
N ILE A 472 -13.47 -19.76 21.51
CA ILE A 472 -14.44 -18.69 21.77
C ILE A 472 -15.82 -19.27 22.13
N SER A 473 -16.24 -20.40 21.55
CA SER A 473 -17.54 -21.02 21.84
C SER A 473 -17.62 -21.77 23.18
N TYR A 474 -16.57 -22.48 23.60
CA TYR A 474 -16.63 -23.40 24.75
C TYR A 474 -15.74 -22.97 25.92
N ALA A 475 -16.34 -22.91 27.10
CA ALA A 475 -15.63 -22.56 28.33
C ALA A 475 -14.47 -23.54 28.65
N ARG A 476 -14.60 -24.83 28.31
CA ARG A 476 -13.57 -25.85 28.50
C ARG A 476 -12.30 -25.55 27.71
N ASP A 477 -12.42 -25.18 26.44
CA ASP A 477 -11.26 -24.93 25.57
C ASP A 477 -10.61 -23.57 25.88
N CYS A 478 -11.42 -22.60 26.34
CA CYS A 478 -10.92 -21.38 26.97
C CYS A 478 -10.18 -21.67 28.29
N GLN A 479 -10.64 -22.62 29.11
CA GLN A 479 -9.90 -23.07 30.30
C GLN A 479 -8.59 -23.77 29.95
N LYS A 480 -8.51 -24.56 28.87
CA LYS A 480 -7.23 -25.11 28.38
C LYS A 480 -6.24 -24.00 27.98
N LEU A 481 -6.72 -22.91 27.38
CA LEU A 481 -5.87 -21.73 27.15
C LEU A 481 -5.43 -21.12 28.48
N GLY A 482 -6.34 -20.99 29.47
CA GLY A 482 -6.00 -20.51 30.82
C GLY A 482 -4.95 -21.38 31.54
N GLU A 483 -5.04 -22.70 31.42
CA GLU A 483 -4.05 -23.66 31.92
C GLU A 483 -2.70 -23.50 31.20
N LYS A 484 -2.69 -23.32 29.87
CA LYS A 484 -1.47 -22.99 29.11
C LYS A 484 -0.88 -21.64 29.56
N LEU A 485 -1.68 -20.58 29.69
CA LEU A 485 -1.23 -19.25 30.14
C LEU A 485 -0.63 -19.30 31.55
N LYS A 486 -1.27 -20.02 32.50
CA LYS A 486 -0.71 -20.24 33.85
C LYS A 486 0.59 -21.04 33.83
N ARG A 487 0.68 -22.07 32.99
CA ARG A 487 1.91 -22.86 32.80
C ARG A 487 3.04 -22.04 32.13
N LEU A 488 2.70 -20.99 31.39
CA LEU A 488 3.64 -20.11 30.68
C LEU A 488 4.07 -18.87 31.46
N HIS A 489 3.31 -18.44 32.47
CA HIS A 489 3.45 -17.13 33.11
C HIS A 489 3.29 -17.18 34.65
N GLY A 490 3.11 -18.37 35.23
CA GLY A 490 2.79 -18.58 36.65
C GLY A 490 1.29 -18.43 36.97
N ASP A 491 0.85 -19.06 38.08
CA ASP A 491 -0.56 -19.10 38.48
C ASP A 491 -1.19 -17.73 38.79
N ASN A 492 -0.37 -16.76 39.21
CA ASN A 492 -0.76 -15.39 39.56
C ASN A 492 -0.69 -14.41 38.38
N THR A 493 -0.48 -14.90 37.16
CA THR A 493 -0.27 -14.05 35.98
C THR A 493 -1.46 -13.13 35.66
N VAL A 494 -1.20 -11.88 35.27
CA VAL A 494 -2.24 -10.95 34.79
C VAL A 494 -2.93 -11.49 33.51
N PHE A 495 -2.23 -12.32 32.74
CA PHE A 495 -2.74 -12.91 31.49
C PHE A 495 -3.97 -13.82 31.67
N VAL A 496 -4.27 -14.35 32.87
CA VAL A 496 -5.53 -15.09 33.07
C VAL A 496 -6.76 -14.22 32.85
N LYS A 497 -6.64 -12.90 32.97
CA LYS A 497 -7.71 -11.95 32.62
C LYS A 497 -8.11 -12.03 31.14
N LEU A 498 -7.28 -12.57 30.25
CA LEU A 498 -7.68 -12.86 28.86
C LEU A 498 -8.75 -13.97 28.79
N ILE A 499 -8.82 -14.86 29.78
CA ILE A 499 -9.87 -15.88 29.89
C ILE A 499 -11.19 -15.24 30.34
N ASP A 500 -11.11 -14.25 31.24
CA ASP A 500 -12.25 -13.43 31.66
C ASP A 500 -12.74 -12.53 30.51
N ALA A 501 -11.83 -11.97 29.70
CA ALA A 501 -12.13 -11.23 28.49
C ALA A 501 -12.91 -12.09 27.46
N ILE A 502 -12.40 -13.28 27.11
CA ILE A 502 -13.10 -14.22 26.21
C ILE A 502 -14.43 -14.69 26.85
N GLY A 503 -14.47 -14.84 28.18
CA GLY A 503 -15.68 -15.16 28.94
C GLY A 503 -16.76 -14.09 28.83
N ALA A 504 -16.40 -12.82 29.07
CA ALA A 504 -17.28 -11.66 28.96
C ALA A 504 -17.74 -11.42 27.52
N LEU A 505 -16.86 -11.59 26.54
CA LEU A 505 -17.18 -11.52 25.12
C LEU A 505 -18.21 -12.61 24.73
N ARG A 506 -17.96 -13.87 25.09
CA ARG A 506 -18.90 -15.00 24.88
C ARG A 506 -20.25 -14.78 25.57
N ALA A 507 -20.27 -14.24 26.79
CA ALA A 507 -21.51 -13.91 27.50
C ALA A 507 -22.28 -12.80 26.78
N THR A 508 -21.57 -11.81 26.24
CA THR A 508 -22.15 -10.68 25.49
C THR A 508 -22.73 -11.11 24.15
N TYR A 509 -21.99 -11.90 23.35
CA TYR A 509 -22.51 -12.52 22.12
C TYR A 509 -23.83 -13.27 22.39
N LYS A 510 -23.85 -14.17 23.40
CA LYS A 510 -25.06 -14.89 23.81
C LYS A 510 -26.23 -13.97 24.20
N ALA A 511 -25.98 -12.88 24.92
CA ALA A 511 -27.03 -11.94 25.33
C ALA A 511 -27.59 -11.16 24.14
N VAL A 512 -26.72 -10.70 23.23
CA VAL A 512 -27.07 -9.96 22.02
C VAL A 512 -27.83 -10.86 21.03
N GLU A 513 -27.30 -12.03 20.68
CA GLU A 513 -27.89 -12.92 19.66
C GLU A 513 -29.26 -13.48 20.04
N ASN A 514 -29.49 -13.73 21.33
CA ASN A 514 -30.75 -14.27 21.84
C ASN A 514 -31.68 -13.17 22.42
N SER A 515 -31.39 -11.89 22.15
CA SER A 515 -32.18 -10.74 22.65
C SER A 515 -33.60 -10.63 22.04
N ARG A 516 -33.82 -11.18 20.84
CA ARG A 516 -35.09 -11.07 20.12
C ARG A 516 -35.33 -12.26 19.17
N LYS A 517 -36.62 -12.62 19.03
CA LYS A 517 -37.16 -13.53 17.99
C LYS A 517 -37.70 -12.77 16.77
N ALA A 518 -37.59 -13.39 15.61
CA ALA A 518 -38.15 -12.94 14.34
C ALA A 518 -39.66 -13.18 14.27
N THR A 519 -40.40 -12.22 13.72
CA THR A 519 -41.81 -12.43 13.39
C THR A 519 -41.97 -13.36 12.17
N PRO A 520 -43.18 -13.89 11.89
CA PRO A 520 -43.43 -14.64 10.66
C PRO A 520 -43.19 -13.82 9.38
N GLU A 521 -43.52 -12.53 9.41
CA GLU A 521 -43.34 -11.61 8.28
C GLU A 521 -41.85 -11.34 8.01
N GLU A 522 -41.06 -11.13 9.07
CA GLU A 522 -39.61 -10.99 8.97
C GLU A 522 -38.96 -12.24 8.36
N ARG A 523 -39.42 -13.44 8.72
CA ARG A 523 -38.96 -14.70 8.11
C ARG A 523 -39.27 -14.79 6.61
N SER A 524 -40.46 -14.37 6.17
CA SER A 524 -40.78 -14.32 4.73
C SER A 524 -39.88 -13.31 3.99
N GLN A 525 -39.60 -12.15 4.59
CA GLN A 525 -38.71 -11.15 4.00
C GLN A 525 -37.26 -11.63 3.86
N LEU A 526 -36.79 -12.51 4.75
CA LEU A 526 -35.45 -13.09 4.69
C LEU A 526 -35.26 -14.09 3.53
N GLU A 527 -36.34 -14.66 3.01
CA GLU A 527 -36.34 -15.50 1.80
C GLU A 527 -36.36 -14.64 0.52
N ASP A 528 -37.21 -13.61 0.48
CA ASP A 528 -37.47 -12.78 -0.72
C ASP A 528 -36.51 -11.59 -0.91
N ASP A 529 -36.16 -10.84 0.15
CA ASP A 529 -35.36 -9.61 0.08
C ASP A 529 -34.16 -9.63 1.05
N LYS A 530 -33.05 -10.14 0.53
CA LYS A 530 -31.75 -10.18 1.22
C LYS A 530 -31.06 -8.81 1.30
N VAL A 531 -31.52 -7.81 0.54
CA VAL A 531 -30.96 -6.45 0.62
C VAL A 531 -31.40 -5.80 1.93
N ASN A 532 -32.70 -5.81 2.17
CA ASN A 532 -33.37 -5.13 3.29
C ASN A 532 -33.63 -6.05 4.51
N ALA A 533 -32.90 -7.16 4.62
CA ALA A 533 -33.05 -8.16 5.68
C ALA A 533 -33.10 -7.55 7.10
N PRO A 534 -34.08 -7.93 7.94
CA PRO A 534 -34.28 -7.42 9.30
C PRO A 534 -33.13 -7.80 10.25
N ARG A 535 -32.84 -6.92 11.23
CA ARG A 535 -31.63 -6.96 12.08
C ARG A 535 -31.92 -6.64 13.54
N LEU A 536 -31.00 -7.03 14.43
CA LEU A 536 -30.93 -6.50 15.78
C LEU A 536 -30.68 -4.98 15.76
N SER A 537 -31.39 -4.23 16.61
CA SER A 537 -31.18 -2.78 16.76
C SER A 537 -29.83 -2.48 17.42
N ILE A 538 -29.16 -1.39 17.01
CA ILE A 538 -27.91 -0.91 17.64
C ILE A 538 -28.05 -0.73 19.17
N ASN A 539 -29.27 -0.43 19.65
CA ASN A 539 -29.61 -0.34 21.07
C ASN A 539 -29.31 -1.63 21.88
N VAL A 540 -29.39 -2.81 21.27
CA VAL A 540 -29.02 -4.09 21.94
C VAL A 540 -27.52 -4.10 22.25
N PHE A 541 -26.69 -3.61 21.33
CA PHE A 541 -25.24 -3.49 21.52
C PHE A 541 -24.89 -2.38 22.53
N HIS A 542 -25.67 -1.30 22.61
CA HIS A 542 -25.53 -0.28 23.67
C HIS A 542 -25.90 -0.84 25.06
N GLN A 543 -26.95 -1.64 25.18
CA GLN A 543 -27.34 -2.29 26.44
C GLN A 543 -26.27 -3.24 26.99
N HIS A 544 -25.46 -3.84 26.10
CA HIS A 544 -24.32 -4.70 26.47
C HIS A 544 -22.95 -4.03 26.29
N ALA A 545 -22.89 -2.69 26.21
CA ALA A 545 -21.67 -1.92 25.99
C ALA A 545 -20.57 -2.12 27.05
N GLY A 546 -20.93 -2.60 28.24
CA GLY A 546 -19.99 -2.83 29.36
C GLY A 546 -18.84 -3.77 29.05
N VAL A 547 -18.98 -4.69 28.07
CA VAL A 547 -17.88 -5.57 27.65
C VAL A 547 -16.66 -4.79 27.14
N TYR A 548 -16.87 -3.62 26.53
CA TYR A 548 -15.78 -2.78 26.01
C TYR A 548 -14.96 -2.18 27.16
N GLU A 549 -15.62 -1.77 28.25
CA GLU A 549 -14.94 -1.26 29.45
C GLU A 549 -14.21 -2.39 30.19
N THR A 550 -14.81 -3.58 30.29
CA THR A 550 -14.12 -4.78 30.82
C THR A 550 -12.86 -5.10 30.02
N LEU A 551 -12.93 -5.09 28.68
CA LEU A 551 -11.77 -5.33 27.82
C LEU A 551 -10.71 -4.22 27.95
N ARG A 552 -11.13 -2.94 28.00
CA ARG A 552 -10.24 -1.79 28.18
C ARG A 552 -9.48 -1.86 29.52
N GLN A 553 -10.17 -2.22 30.61
CA GLN A 553 -9.55 -2.43 31.92
C GLN A 553 -8.56 -3.60 31.89
N ILE A 554 -8.94 -4.74 31.31
CA ILE A 554 -8.07 -5.92 31.21
C ILE A 554 -6.80 -5.62 30.40
N PHE A 555 -6.91 -4.96 29.24
CA PHE A 555 -5.75 -4.59 28.43
C PHE A 555 -4.92 -3.47 29.08
N GLY A 556 -5.54 -2.55 29.83
CA GLY A 556 -4.83 -1.56 30.65
C GLY A 556 -4.02 -2.19 31.78
N ASP A 557 -4.60 -3.15 32.51
CA ASP A 557 -3.93 -3.90 33.57
C ASP A 557 -2.74 -4.71 33.02
N ILE A 558 -2.88 -5.32 31.84
CA ILE A 558 -1.79 -6.05 31.18
C ILE A 558 -0.72 -5.06 30.66
N SER A 559 -1.11 -3.92 30.08
CA SER A 559 -0.17 -2.88 29.67
C SER A 559 0.69 -2.40 30.85
N GLN A 560 0.07 -2.06 31.98
CA GLN A 560 0.77 -1.60 33.19
C GLN A 560 1.72 -2.64 33.77
N HIS A 561 1.45 -3.94 33.60
CA HIS A 561 2.37 -5.01 34.04
C HIS A 561 3.73 -4.96 33.30
N PHE A 562 3.75 -4.53 32.05
CA PHE A 562 4.97 -4.36 31.25
C PHE A 562 5.63 -2.98 31.38
N VAL A 563 5.04 -2.04 32.13
CA VAL A 563 5.67 -0.73 32.45
C VAL A 563 6.62 -0.89 33.65
N GLY A 564 7.58 -1.81 33.51
CA GLY A 564 8.67 -2.02 34.45
C GLY A 564 9.57 -0.79 34.57
N GLY A 565 10.21 -0.63 35.73
CA GLY A 565 11.18 0.45 35.96
C GLY A 565 12.49 0.25 35.20
N GLU A 566 13.43 1.19 35.35
CA GLU A 566 14.70 1.27 34.58
C GLU A 566 15.62 0.04 34.70
N ASP A 567 15.33 -0.90 35.61
CA ASP A 567 16.05 -2.17 35.83
C ASP A 567 15.35 -3.43 35.25
N SER A 568 14.24 -3.31 34.49
CA SER A 568 13.56 -4.48 33.91
C SER A 568 14.30 -5.06 32.70
N ASP A 569 14.50 -6.39 32.67
CA ASP A 569 15.12 -7.09 31.53
C ASP A 569 14.41 -6.78 30.19
N PRO A 570 15.18 -6.59 29.09
CA PRO A 570 14.60 -6.33 27.78
C PRO A 570 13.84 -7.54 27.25
N LEU A 571 12.68 -7.29 26.64
CA LEU A 571 11.75 -8.31 26.17
C LEU A 571 12.28 -8.93 24.86
N ILE A 572 12.27 -10.27 24.77
CA ILE A 572 12.98 -11.03 23.74
C ILE A 572 11.97 -11.75 22.84
N LYS A 573 12.00 -11.46 21.53
CA LYS A 573 11.13 -12.15 20.57
C LYS A 573 11.45 -13.63 20.50
N ILE A 574 10.42 -14.47 20.41
CA ILE A 574 10.57 -15.92 20.18
C ILE A 574 11.35 -16.22 18.89
N SER A 575 11.23 -15.36 17.86
CA SER A 575 12.00 -15.47 16.59
C SER A 575 13.50 -15.28 16.76
N ASP A 576 13.92 -14.60 17.84
CA ASP A 576 15.28 -14.17 18.07
C ASP A 576 15.96 -15.06 19.12
N ILE A 577 15.33 -16.20 19.49
CA ILE A 577 15.87 -17.23 20.37
C ILE A 577 16.15 -18.50 19.56
N ASP A 578 17.36 -19.05 19.67
CA ASP A 578 17.66 -20.37 19.12
C ASP A 578 16.95 -21.46 19.93
N LEU A 579 15.85 -22.00 19.39
CA LEU A 579 15.06 -23.06 19.99
C LEU A 579 15.86 -24.35 20.28
N ALA A 580 17.06 -24.54 19.68
CA ALA A 580 17.94 -25.66 19.98
C ALA A 580 18.87 -25.40 21.18
N THR A 581 19.34 -24.17 21.41
CA THR A 581 20.27 -23.84 22.52
C THR A 581 19.66 -23.00 23.63
N GLY A 582 18.94 -21.92 23.30
CA GLY A 582 18.52 -20.86 24.22
C GLY A 582 19.41 -19.63 24.22
N GLY A 583 20.41 -19.58 23.33
CA GLY A 583 21.07 -18.31 23.02
C GLY A 583 20.09 -17.38 22.31
N ILE A 584 20.14 -16.09 22.66
CA ILE A 584 19.59 -15.05 21.78
C ILE A 584 20.43 -15.07 20.50
N VAL A 585 19.77 -15.23 19.35
CA VAL A 585 20.40 -15.14 18.03
C VAL A 585 20.67 -13.67 17.79
N SER A 586 21.84 -13.21 18.22
CA SER A 586 22.35 -11.89 17.83
C SER A 586 22.46 -11.85 16.32
N ARG A 587 21.52 -11.13 15.68
CA ARG A 587 21.77 -10.65 14.32
C ARG A 587 23.10 -9.88 14.37
N PRO A 588 24.01 -10.08 13.40
CA PRO A 588 25.14 -9.17 13.28
C PRO A 588 24.55 -7.76 13.17
N ALA A 589 25.14 -6.80 13.88
CA ALA A 589 24.79 -5.40 13.70
C ALA A 589 24.92 -5.05 12.19
N GLU A 590 24.07 -4.14 11.70
CA GLU A 590 24.37 -3.51 10.42
C GLU A 590 25.81 -2.99 10.49
N PRO A 591 26.67 -3.30 9.50
CA PRO A 591 28.09 -3.04 9.62
C PRO A 591 28.30 -1.55 9.85
N GLU A 592 28.86 -1.18 11.01
CA GLU A 592 29.18 0.21 11.31
C GLU A 592 29.98 0.78 10.14
N ALA A 593 29.49 1.89 9.57
CA ALA A 593 30.16 2.54 8.46
C ALA A 593 31.62 2.78 8.86
N PRO A 594 32.60 2.30 8.07
CA PRO A 594 33.98 2.22 8.51
C PRO A 594 34.45 3.60 8.99
N PRO A 595 35.11 3.69 10.16
CA PRO A 595 35.37 4.95 10.81
C PRO A 595 36.11 5.88 9.85
N VAL A 596 35.54 7.08 9.64
CA VAL A 596 36.09 8.07 8.71
C VAL A 596 37.47 8.46 9.21
N THR A 597 38.50 7.86 8.64
CA THR A 597 39.88 8.27 8.87
C THR A 597 40.08 9.63 8.23
N VAL A 598 39.93 10.66 9.05
CA VAL A 598 40.41 12.00 8.74
C VAL A 598 41.91 11.90 8.54
N VAL A 599 42.34 11.91 7.28
CA VAL A 599 43.74 12.01 6.91
C VAL A 599 44.09 13.49 6.98
N ASP A 600 44.67 13.92 8.11
CA ASP A 600 45.15 15.30 8.25
C ASP A 600 46.25 15.60 7.23
N ASP A 601 46.07 16.67 6.45
CA ASP A 601 47.07 17.16 5.49
C ASP A 601 48.31 17.73 6.22
N ALA A 602 49.28 16.86 6.48
CA ALA A 602 50.57 17.21 7.08
C ALA A 602 51.69 17.20 6.02
N ALA A 603 52.12 18.38 5.57
CA ALA A 603 53.16 18.53 4.54
C ALA A 603 54.58 18.17 5.05
N SER A 604 55.38 17.57 4.17
CA SER A 604 56.85 17.46 4.30
C SER A 604 57.52 17.30 2.92
N GLU A 605 58.85 17.47 2.84
CA GLU A 605 59.61 17.79 1.61
C GLU A 605 60.57 16.68 1.14
N GLY A 606 61.01 16.74 -0.13
CA GLY A 606 61.89 15.76 -0.82
C GLY A 606 61.12 14.93 -1.87
N GLY A 607 61.58 14.65 -3.10
CA GLY A 607 62.94 14.34 -3.59
C GLY A 607 62.98 12.81 -3.89
N ASP A 608 63.23 12.29 -5.09
CA ASP A 608 63.86 12.84 -6.31
C ASP A 608 63.42 12.12 -7.63
N GLU A 609 63.88 12.64 -8.78
CA GLU A 609 64.11 11.99 -10.11
C GLU A 609 63.03 11.15 -10.86
N VAL A 610 62.26 11.84 -11.73
CA VAL A 610 62.28 11.74 -13.24
C VAL A 610 62.86 10.43 -13.86
N PRO A 611 62.11 9.67 -14.72
CA PRO A 611 61.87 10.05 -16.14
C PRO A 611 60.42 9.84 -16.63
N GLN A 612 59.80 10.84 -17.27
CA GLN A 612 59.81 11.11 -18.73
C GLN A 612 59.38 9.94 -19.65
N ASP A 613 58.16 10.06 -20.21
CA ASP A 613 57.99 10.07 -21.67
C ASP A 613 56.78 10.93 -22.10
N LYS A 614 56.59 11.23 -23.40
CA LYS A 614 55.70 12.30 -23.91
C LYS A 614 54.82 11.93 -25.11
N VAL A 615 53.49 12.16 -25.01
CA VAL A 615 52.55 12.69 -26.04
C VAL A 615 51.38 13.33 -25.24
N GLY A 616 50.93 14.58 -25.39
CA GLY A 616 50.30 15.22 -26.56
C GLY A 616 48.80 14.87 -26.64
N CYS A 617 47.80 15.77 -26.70
CA CYS A 617 47.76 17.23 -26.85
C CYS A 617 46.44 17.77 -26.22
N ALA A 618 46.34 19.07 -25.90
CA ALA A 618 45.19 19.66 -25.20
C ALA A 618 44.21 20.42 -26.13
N PRO A 619 42.89 20.45 -25.83
CA PRO A 619 41.91 21.21 -26.60
C PRO A 619 41.95 22.73 -26.31
N LYS A 620 41.65 23.55 -27.32
CA LYS A 620 41.63 25.01 -27.20
C LYS A 620 40.29 25.54 -26.69
N LYS A 621 40.32 26.42 -25.68
CA LYS A 621 39.20 27.32 -25.35
C LYS A 621 39.03 28.36 -26.47
N LEU A 622 37.80 28.71 -26.81
CA LEU A 622 37.46 29.96 -27.49
C LEU A 622 36.22 30.59 -26.83
N THR A 623 36.29 31.90 -26.59
CA THR A 623 35.29 32.67 -25.84
C THR A 623 34.42 33.51 -26.79
N GLY A 624 33.12 33.61 -26.51
CA GLY A 624 32.19 34.44 -27.27
C GLY A 624 31.17 35.15 -26.39
N LYS A 625 31.38 36.45 -26.10
CA LYS A 625 30.38 37.35 -25.50
C LYS A 625 29.72 38.19 -26.59
N ARG A 626 28.38 38.24 -26.62
CA ARG A 626 27.48 39.30 -27.15
C ARG A 626 26.03 38.75 -27.18
N LYS A 627 24.95 39.53 -27.03
CA LYS A 627 24.71 40.84 -26.40
C LYS A 627 23.18 41.03 -26.35
N ASN A 628 22.60 41.59 -25.28
CA ASN A 628 21.17 41.95 -25.26
C ASN A 628 20.88 43.20 -26.10
N THR A 629 19.68 43.22 -26.69
CA THR A 629 18.87 44.40 -27.05
C THR A 629 17.39 43.99 -27.09
N ASP A 630 16.57 44.73 -26.33
CA ASP A 630 15.22 45.22 -26.63
C ASP A 630 14.12 44.17 -26.89
N GLU A 631 13.09 44.03 -26.03
CA GLU A 631 11.94 44.94 -25.76
C GLU A 631 10.84 44.90 -26.85
N GLY A 632 9.59 44.74 -26.40
CA GLY A 632 8.41 44.57 -27.26
C GLY A 632 7.17 44.10 -26.49
N GLU A 633 6.45 45.04 -25.88
CA GLU A 633 5.14 44.80 -25.25
C GLU A 633 4.04 44.66 -26.32
N VAL A 634 3.12 43.70 -26.16
CA VAL A 634 1.79 43.68 -26.81
C VAL A 634 0.77 43.11 -25.82
N GLU A 635 -0.47 43.59 -25.90
CA GLU A 635 -1.54 43.43 -24.90
C GLU A 635 -2.29 42.07 -24.95
N ALA A 636 -3.26 41.95 -24.03
CA ALA A 636 -4.07 40.77 -23.78
C ALA A 636 -4.97 40.30 -24.95
N GLY A 637 -5.31 39.00 -24.92
CA GLY A 637 -6.37 38.40 -25.74
C GLY A 637 -7.15 37.35 -24.96
N ASP A 638 -8.40 37.68 -24.62
CA ASP A 638 -9.38 36.75 -24.03
C ASP A 638 -10.17 36.06 -25.16
N GLU A 639 -10.20 34.71 -25.19
CA GLU A 639 -11.29 33.98 -25.86
C GLU A 639 -11.46 32.55 -25.28
N GLY A 640 -12.32 32.40 -24.27
CA GLY A 640 -12.74 31.08 -23.76
C GLY A 640 -13.69 30.35 -24.74
N ARG A 641 -13.37 29.10 -25.14
CA ARG A 641 -14.21 28.29 -26.06
C ARG A 641 -14.79 27.01 -25.46
N VAL A 642 -16.06 27.10 -25.05
CA VAL A 642 -16.87 25.96 -24.60
C VAL A 642 -17.29 25.08 -25.78
N PHE A 643 -16.74 23.87 -25.89
CA PHE A 643 -17.20 22.88 -26.88
C PHE A 643 -18.35 22.01 -26.35
N LYS A 644 -19.60 22.43 -26.61
CA LYS A 644 -20.77 21.56 -26.46
C LYS A 644 -20.75 20.48 -27.54
N ARG A 645 -20.68 19.19 -27.17
CA ARG A 645 -20.98 18.07 -28.07
C ARG A 645 -22.45 17.67 -27.94
N HIS A 646 -23.17 17.58 -29.05
CA HIS A 646 -24.48 16.92 -29.12
C HIS A 646 -24.27 15.42 -29.29
N CYS A 647 -24.87 14.60 -28.42
CA CYS A 647 -25.05 13.17 -28.68
C CYS A 647 -26.40 12.95 -29.37
N ALA A 648 -26.38 12.63 -30.67
CA ALA A 648 -27.57 12.17 -31.38
C ALA A 648 -27.82 10.70 -31.05
N LYS A 649 -29.07 10.35 -30.71
CA LYS A 649 -29.50 8.95 -30.58
C LYS A 649 -29.77 8.37 -31.97
N VAL A 650 -29.35 7.12 -32.19
CA VAL A 650 -29.85 6.25 -33.27
C VAL A 650 -30.33 4.95 -32.61
N PRO A 651 -31.52 4.43 -32.95
CA PRO A 651 -32.15 3.34 -32.20
C PRO A 651 -31.69 1.94 -32.64
N ALA A 652 -32.07 0.93 -31.86
CA ALA A 652 -31.81 -0.48 -32.15
C ALA A 652 -32.77 -1.07 -33.20
N ALA A 653 -32.24 -2.03 -33.96
CA ALA A 653 -32.98 -3.14 -34.57
C ALA A 653 -32.07 -4.39 -34.51
N GLY A 654 -32.57 -5.62 -34.42
CA GLY A 654 -33.98 -6.00 -34.34
C GLY A 654 -34.45 -6.95 -35.43
N ASP A 655 -33.66 -7.98 -35.73
CA ASP A 655 -34.07 -9.35 -36.10
C ASP A 655 -32.85 -10.29 -35.89
#